data_AF-A0A939AA27-F1
#
_entry.id   AF-A0A939AA27-F1
#
_cell.length_a   1.000
_cell.length_b   1.000
_cell.length_c   1.000
_cell.angle_alpha   90.00
_cell.angle_beta   90.00
_cell.angle_gamma   90.00
#
_symmetry.space_group_name_H-M   'P 1'
#
loop_
_entity.id
_entity.type
_entity.pdbx_description
1 polymer ?
#
loop_
_entity_poly.entity_id
_entity_poly.type
_entity_poly.pdbx_seq_one_letter_code
_entity_poly.pdbx_strand_id
1 'polypeptide(L)'
;MEETLSVAGAPGRGRGLLVSRLAALVCVVLAGGEGLCAQPRLDALDARFLRLRGEAVGVLVVEQAASLCLGVGHARCLEMFGRWRRASGQHPLVAQVLDRRMALEQRVAGRREDASRLTARLGFIRTWRIRTPEGEEAELPADPISGEVRGADFLELPPGEPVLIWADVAVRSEAPVALRVSAADLEEVCVGGECTALEPHTSFFWDQHVVFCRLAPGTTRVELRFLPQAAPVRVAARLTRPDGGELPLSGKGGRSSSTGRKSKSVEGVTVRQSLDSLPESTEKLLLACFLERASGAGYGGDGAESLVAEAELDTLPEWLEAIECLEGSPVLHEVLSRGDAVWGDRPEMVLSHAAYLLRAGRVLDGLGKLRSLCPDGGRACLTPELEAQAALVAREPLSASGLSLHVEEMLRAALARAGKVPALVSALSEVLSEQERYQEASDLAGSYLEEWPGDYEMAATQLFLLEKLGRASEEVKLAERLNWLFPTMPFLRHVLASGLETAREQARAAELYGSLEAWAPHHPYLLERAAEFHYRAGNRERALALWKRVLRLHPQDRNLRGLLARLQSEGDVLRPRFSDDEIRRVAASVPATGVQRLVGVMDRTHIMAHPNRAWQLERWVAVKALAPVEEGRLRLGVAYDSYLEEATVLRAAVLRADGSKPVAVPYGDIGVSEEEFNLYYDMRQVTFTFPALAAGDVAVAAWGVDSSPSPLRTPFSGVVWLQADYPKHGVEVEISMPPGTDLFHRAGPDSVGLTVEQDVTSGEEGVVHWLRFGPIPAQADEPLGPGRFRSTAHLEYSTLATWEDFARWYAPVVSPAVGGDASMKRLVARLAGETGGDRTALTEAICRYVADEVRYVGLEFGVHGLKPYPPAEVFRRGFGDCKDKSLLLVTLLAEAGIPAHVVAASTVALGAEVLDPGAPTSYDHAIAYLDELDVFFDPTSRFVGLGLVPWQVEGGGGVILDSRVPRKVVFREGPAQDNRSVLDLSVSAGSPMLFAGEIRFTGQFVWRVQSIAENRGAWEGELESYLADYLPGADITGIEEELTCGPVPELRIAVSGSWVAPGSVLRLTPDLEALTRATSLPERKQVLVFGYRYVQEVRLDLHPGTVRMPVGIFQAADEEDAAFTLQVEALPDGGARLELRLEQRSRSVPVERYPAFRRLVQQLRAALAGVEGVVDEK
;
A
#
# COMPACT_ATOMS: atom_id res chain seq x y z
N MET A 1 8.67 6.06 -4.22
CA MET A 1 8.13 7.24 -4.93
C MET A 1 6.62 7.31 -4.81
N GLU A 2 5.87 6.26 -5.15
CA GLU A 2 4.43 6.16 -4.79
C GLU A 2 4.25 5.87 -3.29
N GLU A 3 5.03 4.96 -2.70
CA GLU A 3 4.98 4.63 -1.26
C GLU A 3 5.31 5.83 -0.33
N THR A 4 5.91 6.91 -0.84
CA THR A 4 6.19 8.14 -0.07
C THR A 4 4.97 9.06 0.07
N LEU A 5 3.81 8.68 -0.50
CA LEU A 5 2.60 9.50 -0.51
C LEU A 5 1.55 9.09 0.54
N SER A 6 1.57 7.85 1.05
CA SER A 6 0.48 7.28 1.88
C SER A 6 0.64 7.45 3.39
N VAL A 7 1.87 7.53 3.93
CA VAL A 7 2.18 7.20 5.35
C VAL A 7 1.76 8.26 6.39
N ALA A 8 1.11 9.37 6.01
CA ALA A 8 0.53 10.30 6.99
C ALA A 8 -0.68 11.06 6.45
N GLY A 9 -1.86 10.75 7.00
CA GLY A 9 -3.16 11.34 6.70
C GLY A 9 -3.42 12.69 7.40
N ALA A 10 -2.62 13.69 7.07
CA ALA A 10 -2.86 15.09 7.44
C ALA A 10 -3.27 15.92 6.20
N PRO A 11 -4.27 16.82 6.29
CA PRO A 11 -4.84 17.46 5.11
C PRO A 11 -4.02 18.66 4.60
N GLY A 12 -3.25 18.44 3.54
CA GLY A 12 -2.89 19.47 2.55
C GLY A 12 -1.43 19.98 2.55
N ARG A 13 -1.05 20.51 1.37
CA ARG A 13 0.14 21.33 1.03
C ARG A 13 1.53 20.82 1.50
N GLY A 14 2.41 20.48 0.55
CA GLY A 14 3.87 20.40 0.79
C GLY A 14 4.65 19.39 -0.07
N ARG A 15 4.17 18.14 -0.18
CA ARG A 15 5.01 16.97 -0.57
C ARG A 15 5.58 16.98 -2.00
N GLY A 16 4.97 17.67 -2.96
CA GLY A 16 5.37 17.59 -4.38
C GLY A 16 6.62 18.40 -4.79
N LEU A 17 7.00 19.43 -4.03
CA LEU A 17 8.09 20.35 -4.39
C LEU A 17 9.45 19.95 -3.81
N LEU A 18 9.44 19.12 -2.75
CA LEU A 18 10.64 18.72 -2.02
C LEU A 18 11.46 17.67 -2.78
N VAL A 19 10.78 16.64 -3.32
CA VAL A 19 11.41 15.51 -4.02
C VAL A 19 12.11 15.94 -5.32
N SER A 20 11.54 16.92 -6.03
CA SER A 20 12.13 17.47 -7.26
C SER A 20 13.36 18.36 -6.99
N ARG A 21 13.35 19.13 -5.90
CA ARG A 21 14.54 19.88 -5.42
C ARG A 21 15.66 18.93 -4.99
N LEU A 22 15.35 17.90 -4.20
CA LEU A 22 16.32 16.88 -3.77
C LEU A 22 16.97 16.14 -4.95
N ALA A 23 16.17 15.68 -5.92
CA ALA A 23 16.70 15.00 -7.09
C ALA A 23 17.63 15.87 -7.95
N ALA A 24 17.34 17.18 -8.05
CA ALA A 24 18.22 18.12 -8.74
C ALA A 24 19.53 18.37 -7.97
N LEU A 25 19.46 18.51 -6.64
CA LEU A 25 20.62 18.79 -5.79
C LEU A 25 21.65 17.64 -5.84
N VAL A 26 21.18 16.39 -5.72
CA VAL A 26 22.03 15.18 -5.82
C VAL A 26 22.72 15.07 -7.18
N CYS A 27 22.10 15.54 -8.26
CA CYS A 27 22.72 15.54 -9.59
C CYS A 27 23.81 16.61 -9.78
N VAL A 28 23.82 17.68 -8.97
CA VAL A 28 24.86 18.72 -9.02
C VAL A 28 26.10 18.28 -8.23
N VAL A 29 25.92 17.68 -7.05
CA VAL A 29 27.03 17.25 -6.17
C VAL A 29 27.87 16.14 -6.81
N LEU A 30 27.25 15.18 -7.50
CA LEU A 30 27.94 14.04 -8.12
C LEU A 30 28.71 14.37 -9.42
N ALA A 31 28.83 15.65 -9.80
CA ALA A 31 29.50 16.07 -11.04
C ALA A 31 31.03 16.25 -10.93
N GLY A 32 31.64 15.95 -9.78
CA GLY A 32 33.04 16.26 -9.45
C GLY A 32 34.15 15.40 -10.11
N GLY A 33 33.83 14.44 -10.99
CA GLY A 33 34.82 13.50 -11.54
C GLY A 33 34.69 13.25 -13.05
N GLU A 34 35.81 13.30 -13.78
CA GLU A 34 35.83 13.14 -15.24
C GLU A 34 35.64 11.68 -15.72
N GLY A 35 34.51 11.42 -16.37
CA GLY A 35 34.43 10.68 -17.63
C GLY A 35 34.91 9.22 -17.69
N LEU A 36 33.99 8.26 -17.53
CA LEU A 36 33.94 7.03 -18.36
C LEU A 36 32.59 6.28 -18.27
N CYS A 37 31.89 6.31 -17.14
CA CYS A 37 30.68 5.49 -16.89
C CYS A 37 29.38 5.98 -17.55
N ALA A 38 29.35 7.13 -18.22
CA ALA A 38 28.12 7.70 -18.78
C ALA A 38 27.64 7.03 -20.09
N GLN A 39 28.53 6.34 -20.83
CA GLN A 39 28.20 5.79 -22.15
C GLN A 39 27.11 4.68 -22.11
N PRO A 40 27.19 3.64 -21.24
CA PRO A 40 26.13 2.63 -21.17
C PRO A 40 24.78 3.21 -20.73
N ARG A 41 24.79 4.28 -19.94
CA ARG A 41 23.57 4.98 -19.48
C ARG A 41 22.87 5.70 -20.64
N LEU A 42 23.60 6.38 -21.53
CA LEU A 42 23.00 6.98 -22.73
C LEU A 42 22.45 5.92 -23.71
N ASP A 43 23.19 4.83 -23.94
CA ASP A 43 22.71 3.77 -24.85
C ASP A 43 21.48 3.04 -24.27
N ALA A 44 21.38 2.90 -22.94
CA ALA A 44 20.18 2.42 -22.25
C ALA A 44 19.01 3.42 -22.33
N LEU A 45 19.26 4.72 -22.30
CA LEU A 45 18.25 5.77 -22.49
C LEU A 45 17.74 5.83 -23.93
N ASP A 46 18.60 5.60 -24.95
CA ASP A 46 18.19 5.44 -26.35
C ASP A 46 17.23 4.24 -26.49
N ALA A 47 17.61 3.09 -25.93
CA ALA A 47 16.72 1.93 -25.87
C ALA A 47 15.43 2.17 -25.06
N ARG A 48 15.43 3.05 -24.04
CA ARG A 48 14.23 3.39 -23.25
C ARG A 48 13.31 4.35 -24.00
N PHE A 49 13.85 5.40 -24.62
CA PHE A 49 13.09 6.36 -25.43
C PHE A 49 12.46 5.69 -26.65
N LEU A 50 13.20 4.84 -27.36
CA LEU A 50 12.68 4.15 -28.56
C LEU A 50 11.56 3.15 -28.25
N ARG A 51 11.41 2.72 -26.99
CA ARG A 51 10.25 1.98 -26.48
C ARG A 51 9.07 2.92 -26.15
N LEU A 52 9.33 4.02 -25.43
CA LEU A 52 8.32 5.03 -24.99
C LEU A 52 8.01 6.11 -26.06
N ARG A 53 8.10 5.75 -27.35
CA ARG A 53 8.11 6.72 -28.45
C ARG A 53 6.75 7.42 -28.63
N GLY A 54 6.73 8.73 -28.40
CA GLY A 54 5.52 9.55 -28.54
C GLY A 54 4.64 9.67 -27.29
N GLU A 55 5.06 9.11 -26.15
CA GLU A 55 4.38 9.31 -24.86
C GLU A 55 4.83 10.60 -24.15
N ALA A 56 3.99 11.16 -23.29
CA ALA A 56 4.35 12.30 -22.44
C ALA A 56 5.51 11.97 -21.48
N VAL A 57 5.60 10.73 -20.99
CA VAL A 57 6.73 10.24 -20.17
C VAL A 57 8.06 10.25 -20.95
N GLY A 58 8.00 10.22 -22.29
CA GLY A 58 9.17 10.42 -23.15
C GLY A 58 9.87 11.77 -22.90
N VAL A 59 9.16 12.81 -22.46
CA VAL A 59 9.77 14.12 -22.10
C VAL A 59 10.77 13.99 -20.95
N LEU A 60 10.42 13.24 -19.89
CA LEU A 60 11.32 12.99 -18.76
C LEU A 60 12.59 12.25 -19.19
N VAL A 61 12.48 11.34 -20.16
CA VAL A 61 13.65 10.64 -20.75
C VAL A 61 14.51 11.59 -21.57
N VAL A 62 13.93 12.61 -22.23
CA VAL A 62 14.69 13.68 -22.90
C VAL A 62 15.47 14.53 -21.90
N GLU A 63 14.85 15.01 -20.82
CA GLU A 63 15.54 15.86 -19.84
C GLU A 63 16.63 15.10 -19.04
N GLN A 64 16.40 13.81 -18.73
CA GLN A 64 17.41 12.95 -18.11
C GLN A 64 18.62 12.71 -19.05
N ALA A 65 18.37 12.45 -20.33
CA ALA A 65 19.45 12.26 -21.31
C ALA A 65 20.18 13.56 -21.65
N ALA A 66 19.45 14.68 -21.72
CA ALA A 66 19.98 16.03 -21.87
C ALA A 66 20.99 16.40 -20.77
N SER A 67 20.69 16.05 -19.53
CA SER A 67 21.58 16.25 -18.38
C SER A 67 22.89 15.45 -18.50
N LEU A 68 22.86 14.28 -19.14
CA LEU A 68 24.02 13.40 -19.32
C LEU A 68 24.91 13.75 -20.53
N CYS A 69 24.48 14.63 -21.43
CA CYS A 69 25.24 14.98 -22.65
C CYS A 69 26.61 15.63 -22.39
N LEU A 70 26.76 16.28 -21.23
CA LEU A 70 28.01 16.89 -20.76
C LEU A 70 29.17 15.88 -20.68
N GLY A 71 28.89 14.61 -20.33
CA GLY A 71 29.91 13.58 -20.11
C GLY A 71 30.23 12.68 -21.31
N VAL A 72 29.55 12.82 -22.45
CA VAL A 72 29.66 11.87 -23.59
C VAL A 72 29.83 12.55 -24.96
N GLY A 73 29.66 13.87 -25.03
CA GLY A 73 29.99 14.67 -26.21
C GLY A 73 28.80 14.96 -27.13
N HIS A 74 28.55 16.24 -27.35
CA HIS A 74 27.40 16.81 -28.06
C HIS A 74 27.09 16.18 -29.43
N ALA A 75 28.11 15.74 -30.17
CA ALA A 75 27.91 15.09 -31.48
C ALA A 75 27.08 13.79 -31.40
N ARG A 76 27.28 12.96 -30.36
CA ARG A 76 26.53 11.72 -30.16
C ARG A 76 25.12 11.99 -29.62
N CYS A 77 24.97 12.97 -28.73
CA CYS A 77 23.65 13.44 -28.30
C CYS A 77 22.83 14.04 -29.45
N LEU A 78 23.44 14.81 -30.35
CA LEU A 78 22.76 15.33 -31.55
C LEU A 78 22.30 14.23 -32.50
N GLU A 79 23.07 13.16 -32.66
CA GLU A 79 22.65 11.99 -33.44
C GLU A 79 21.46 11.28 -32.77
N MET A 80 21.54 11.05 -31.46
CA MET A 80 20.51 10.39 -30.64
C MET A 80 19.21 11.19 -30.58
N PHE A 81 19.25 12.47 -30.19
CA PHE A 81 18.09 13.36 -30.22
C PHE A 81 17.55 13.52 -31.66
N GLY A 82 18.42 13.50 -32.68
CA GLY A 82 18.01 13.43 -34.07
C GLY A 82 17.24 12.15 -34.43
N ARG A 83 17.65 10.98 -33.91
CA ARG A 83 16.88 9.72 -34.03
C ARG A 83 15.53 9.84 -33.33
N TRP A 84 15.53 10.30 -32.08
CA TRP A 84 14.33 10.46 -31.25
C TRP A 84 13.32 11.42 -31.89
N ARG A 85 13.79 12.56 -32.40
CA ARG A 85 12.98 13.59 -33.06
C ARG A 85 12.29 13.10 -34.34
N ARG A 86 12.90 12.12 -35.03
CA ARG A 86 12.30 11.39 -36.16
C ARG A 86 11.36 10.26 -35.71
N ALA A 87 11.68 9.56 -34.62
CA ALA A 87 10.89 8.45 -34.08
C ALA A 87 9.62 8.88 -33.32
N SER A 88 9.54 10.13 -32.85
CA SER A 88 8.44 10.65 -32.01
C SER A 88 7.12 10.94 -32.74
N GLY A 89 7.08 10.78 -34.07
CA GLY A 89 5.92 11.18 -34.88
C GLY A 89 5.60 12.67 -34.78
N GLN A 90 4.31 13.03 -34.89
CA GLN A 90 3.84 14.42 -34.79
C GLN A 90 3.54 14.88 -33.35
N HIS A 91 3.92 14.15 -32.31
CA HIS A 91 3.55 14.48 -30.92
C HIS A 91 4.10 15.86 -30.48
N PRO A 92 3.26 16.91 -30.29
CA PRO A 92 3.75 18.29 -30.25
C PRO A 92 4.70 18.63 -29.10
N LEU A 93 4.43 18.11 -27.89
CA LEU A 93 5.21 18.45 -26.70
C LEU A 93 6.65 17.90 -26.77
N VAL A 94 6.78 16.58 -26.94
CA VAL A 94 8.05 15.88 -27.18
C VAL A 94 8.82 16.48 -28.37
N ALA A 95 8.12 16.82 -29.46
CA ALA A 95 8.73 17.49 -30.61
C ALA A 95 9.33 18.86 -30.25
N GLN A 96 8.60 19.70 -29.50
CA GLN A 96 9.06 21.03 -29.08
C GLN A 96 10.26 20.95 -28.12
N VAL A 97 10.24 20.02 -27.16
CA VAL A 97 11.34 19.79 -26.21
C VAL A 97 12.59 19.30 -26.95
N LEU A 98 12.46 18.32 -27.85
CA LEU A 98 13.58 17.85 -28.67
C LEU A 98 14.14 18.93 -29.60
N ASP A 99 13.29 19.77 -30.23
CA ASP A 99 13.77 20.88 -31.06
C ASP A 99 14.52 21.95 -30.24
N ARG A 100 14.07 22.25 -29.00
CA ARG A 100 14.82 23.11 -28.05
C ARG A 100 16.18 22.49 -27.69
N ARG A 101 16.21 21.23 -27.25
CA ARG A 101 17.47 20.59 -26.83
C ARG A 101 18.44 20.43 -27.99
N MET A 102 17.96 20.06 -29.19
CA MET A 102 18.80 20.03 -30.39
C MET A 102 19.36 21.41 -30.76
N ALA A 103 18.61 22.50 -30.58
CA ALA A 103 19.13 23.86 -30.79
C ALA A 103 20.28 24.19 -29.82
N LEU A 104 20.11 23.85 -28.54
CA LEU A 104 21.14 24.04 -27.50
C LEU A 104 22.40 23.22 -27.80
N GLU A 105 22.27 21.91 -28.02
CA GLU A 105 23.40 21.03 -28.33
C GLU A 105 24.12 21.44 -29.64
N GLN A 106 23.40 21.93 -30.66
CA GLN A 106 24.03 22.46 -31.88
C GLN A 106 24.78 23.78 -31.63
N ARG A 107 24.28 24.64 -30.72
CA ARG A 107 24.96 25.87 -30.31
C ARG A 107 26.27 25.57 -29.59
N VAL A 108 26.29 24.57 -28.70
CA VAL A 108 27.51 24.10 -28.00
C VAL A 108 28.47 23.39 -28.96
N ALA A 109 27.95 22.59 -29.91
CA ALA A 109 28.74 21.99 -30.99
C ALA A 109 29.19 22.98 -32.09
N GLY A 110 29.04 24.31 -31.88
CA GLY A 110 29.53 25.37 -32.76
C GLY A 110 28.70 25.63 -34.04
N ARG A 111 27.60 24.90 -34.26
CA ARG A 111 26.77 24.98 -35.48
C ARG A 111 25.74 26.11 -35.39
N ARG A 112 26.26 27.34 -35.42
CA ARG A 112 25.48 28.57 -35.13
C ARG A 112 24.30 28.81 -36.08
N GLU A 113 24.42 28.51 -37.38
CA GLU A 113 23.31 28.70 -38.32
C GLU A 113 22.14 27.72 -38.08
N ASP A 114 22.42 26.44 -37.86
CA ASP A 114 21.39 25.43 -37.62
C ASP A 114 20.68 25.66 -36.27
N ALA A 115 21.44 26.03 -35.23
CA ALA A 115 20.87 26.48 -33.96
C ALA A 115 19.99 27.72 -34.14
N SER A 116 20.40 28.68 -34.99
CA SER A 116 19.61 29.89 -35.28
C SER A 116 18.32 29.56 -36.04
N ARG A 117 18.34 28.62 -37.00
CA ARG A 117 17.14 28.18 -37.73
C ARG A 117 16.13 27.45 -36.83
N LEU A 118 16.60 26.64 -35.87
CA LEU A 118 15.74 26.04 -34.85
C LEU A 118 15.18 27.11 -33.89
N THR A 119 16.01 28.04 -33.42
CA THR A 119 15.60 29.09 -32.48
C THR A 119 14.63 30.10 -33.11
N ALA A 120 14.78 30.41 -34.40
CA ALA A 120 13.86 31.28 -35.14
C ALA A 120 12.43 30.71 -35.28
N ARG A 121 12.26 29.38 -35.12
CA ARG A 121 10.93 28.73 -35.03
C ARG A 121 10.29 28.85 -33.65
N LEU A 122 11.02 29.37 -32.64
CA LEU A 122 10.57 29.47 -31.23
C LEU A 122 10.26 30.92 -30.81
N GLY A 123 11.00 31.91 -31.33
CA GLY A 123 10.60 33.33 -31.43
C GLY A 123 10.46 34.14 -30.13
N PHE A 124 11.48 34.93 -29.76
CA PHE A 124 11.54 35.63 -28.47
C PHE A 124 12.11 37.08 -28.53
N ILE A 125 11.63 37.97 -27.64
CA ILE A 125 12.10 39.34 -27.24
C ILE A 125 11.94 40.47 -28.27
N ARG A 126 11.51 41.69 -27.85
CA ARG A 126 11.39 42.91 -28.70
C ARG A 126 11.62 44.31 -28.08
N THR A 127 11.37 44.61 -26.79
CA THR A 127 11.43 46.00 -26.25
C THR A 127 11.66 46.07 -24.72
N TRP A 128 12.00 47.26 -24.19
CA TRP A 128 12.33 47.54 -22.77
C TRP A 128 11.74 48.88 -22.28
N ARG A 129 11.47 49.01 -20.97
CA ARG A 129 11.00 50.24 -20.30
C ARG A 129 11.70 50.53 -18.97
N ILE A 130 11.76 51.81 -18.59
CA ILE A 130 12.25 52.33 -17.29
C ILE A 130 11.24 53.37 -16.76
N ARG A 131 11.07 53.51 -15.43
CA ARG A 131 10.18 54.52 -14.82
C ARG A 131 10.75 55.15 -13.52
N THR A 132 10.52 56.45 -13.29
CA THR A 132 10.91 57.21 -12.07
C THR A 132 9.78 57.29 -11.02
N PRO A 133 10.06 57.73 -9.77
CA PRO A 133 9.04 57.95 -8.73
C PRO A 133 7.97 59.00 -9.08
N GLU A 134 8.33 60.07 -9.80
CA GLU A 134 7.36 61.08 -10.30
C GLU A 134 6.52 60.54 -11.47
N GLY A 135 6.94 59.42 -12.06
CA GLY A 135 6.14 58.62 -12.98
C GLY A 135 6.46 58.79 -14.46
N GLU A 136 7.58 59.42 -14.84
CA GLU A 136 8.04 59.47 -16.25
C GLU A 136 8.53 58.10 -16.73
N GLU A 137 8.10 57.67 -17.93
CA GLU A 137 8.52 56.42 -18.59
C GLU A 137 9.44 56.67 -19.78
N ALA A 138 10.47 55.84 -19.95
CA ALA A 138 11.35 55.82 -21.12
C ALA A 138 11.42 54.41 -21.75
N GLU A 139 11.29 54.31 -23.07
CA GLU A 139 11.53 53.07 -23.84
C GLU A 139 12.93 53.04 -24.45
N LEU A 140 13.58 51.87 -24.43
CA LEU A 140 14.90 51.66 -25.05
C LEU A 140 14.89 50.46 -26.03
N PRO A 141 15.38 50.63 -27.28
CA PRO A 141 15.57 49.53 -28.21
C PRO A 141 16.87 48.78 -27.91
N ALA A 142 16.88 47.45 -28.12
CA ALA A 142 18.05 46.61 -27.89
C ALA A 142 18.33 45.67 -29.07
N ASP A 143 19.60 45.31 -29.25
CA ASP A 143 20.02 44.29 -30.21
C ASP A 143 19.63 42.88 -29.70
N PRO A 144 18.81 42.09 -30.45
CA PRO A 144 18.26 40.82 -29.98
C PRO A 144 19.26 39.65 -29.95
N ILE A 145 20.53 39.87 -30.34
CA ILE A 145 21.59 38.85 -30.33
C ILE A 145 22.57 39.08 -29.15
N SER A 146 22.73 40.32 -28.70
CA SER A 146 23.73 40.72 -27.70
C SER A 146 23.19 41.33 -26.40
N GLY A 147 22.01 41.96 -26.43
CA GLY A 147 21.45 42.64 -25.26
C GLY A 147 22.18 43.95 -24.85
N GLU A 148 23.18 44.40 -25.60
CA GLU A 148 23.76 45.73 -25.40
C GLU A 148 22.77 46.82 -25.88
N VAL A 149 22.46 47.76 -24.99
CA VAL A 149 21.92 49.07 -25.38
C VAL A 149 23.10 49.92 -25.86
N ARG A 150 23.09 50.35 -27.13
CA ARG A 150 24.14 51.20 -27.73
C ARG A 150 23.57 52.54 -28.16
N GLY A 151 24.11 53.60 -27.57
CA GLY A 151 23.57 54.95 -27.66
C GLY A 151 23.29 55.42 -26.23
N ALA A 152 24.05 56.42 -25.78
CA ALA A 152 23.89 56.97 -24.44
C ALA A 152 22.86 58.11 -24.45
N ASP A 153 22.16 58.27 -23.34
CA ASP A 153 22.20 59.53 -22.60
C ASP A 153 22.21 59.20 -21.09
N PHE A 154 22.83 60.05 -20.28
CA PHE A 154 22.95 59.82 -18.84
C PHE A 154 21.72 60.35 -18.12
N LEU A 155 21.16 59.57 -17.18
CA LEU A 155 20.11 60.06 -16.30
C LEU A 155 20.74 60.98 -15.23
N GLU A 156 20.30 62.24 -15.19
CA GLU A 156 20.64 63.17 -14.11
C GLU A 156 19.53 63.17 -13.08
N LEU A 157 19.89 63.08 -11.79
CA LEU A 157 18.95 62.94 -10.68
C LEU A 157 19.06 64.11 -9.68
N PRO A 158 17.94 64.55 -9.07
CA PRO A 158 17.96 65.62 -8.08
C PRO A 158 18.68 65.17 -6.80
N PRO A 159 19.58 65.99 -6.22
CA PRO A 159 20.38 65.57 -5.08
C PRO A 159 19.60 65.64 -3.75
N GLY A 160 19.32 64.49 -3.13
CA GLY A 160 18.98 64.44 -1.70
C GLY A 160 18.00 63.36 -1.23
N GLU A 161 17.26 62.70 -2.13
CA GLU A 161 16.20 61.74 -1.75
C GLU A 161 16.42 60.33 -2.35
N PRO A 162 15.81 59.26 -1.77
CA PRO A 162 15.96 57.90 -2.28
C PRO A 162 15.23 57.69 -3.62
N VAL A 163 15.97 57.31 -4.67
CA VAL A 163 15.42 57.13 -6.02
C VAL A 163 15.13 55.66 -6.32
N LEU A 164 13.87 55.34 -6.59
CA LEU A 164 13.45 54.03 -7.11
C LEU A 164 13.75 53.94 -8.61
N ILE A 165 14.42 52.86 -9.05
CA ILE A 165 14.73 52.59 -10.46
C ILE A 165 14.15 51.24 -10.83
N TRP A 166 13.05 51.23 -11.58
CA TRP A 166 12.49 50.01 -12.19
C TRP A 166 12.92 49.90 -13.65
N ALA A 167 13.30 48.69 -14.07
CA ALA A 167 13.47 48.32 -15.47
C ALA A 167 12.61 47.08 -15.77
N ASP A 168 11.86 47.10 -16.87
CA ASP A 168 10.99 46.00 -17.26
C ASP A 168 11.68 45.09 -18.28
N VAL A 169 12.13 43.93 -17.80
CA VAL A 169 13.16 43.08 -18.44
C VAL A 169 12.50 41.88 -19.12
N ALA A 170 11.87 42.11 -20.28
CA ALA A 170 11.07 41.12 -21.02
C ALA A 170 11.91 40.05 -21.75
N VAL A 171 12.92 39.49 -21.08
CA VAL A 171 13.85 38.48 -21.60
C VAL A 171 13.25 37.09 -21.49
N ARG A 172 13.11 36.40 -22.63
CA ARG A 172 12.90 34.94 -22.71
C ARG A 172 14.20 34.27 -23.13
N SER A 173 15.09 34.14 -22.15
CA SER A 173 16.37 33.43 -22.19
C SER A 173 16.35 32.42 -21.05
N GLU A 174 16.85 31.21 -21.27
CA GLU A 174 17.03 30.18 -20.23
C GLU A 174 18.50 30.20 -19.75
N ALA A 175 19.03 31.41 -19.49
CA ALA A 175 20.39 31.68 -18.99
C ALA A 175 20.45 33.07 -18.34
N PRO A 176 21.10 33.25 -17.17
CA PRO A 176 21.03 34.48 -16.39
C PRO A 176 21.59 35.73 -17.05
N VAL A 177 20.94 36.86 -16.78
CA VAL A 177 21.39 38.20 -17.16
C VAL A 177 22.02 38.86 -15.95
N ALA A 178 23.33 39.12 -15.99
CA ALA A 178 24.01 39.85 -14.94
C ALA A 178 23.76 41.36 -15.10
N LEU A 179 23.07 41.96 -14.12
CA LEU A 179 23.04 43.41 -13.91
C LEU A 179 24.30 43.82 -13.15
N ARG A 180 25.01 44.84 -13.63
CA ARG A 180 26.08 45.51 -12.89
C ARG A 180 25.79 47.01 -12.81
N VAL A 181 25.38 47.44 -11.61
CA VAL A 181 25.23 48.84 -11.24
C VAL A 181 26.60 49.41 -10.88
N SER A 182 26.91 50.63 -11.31
CA SER A 182 28.06 51.38 -10.80
C SER A 182 27.74 52.87 -10.67
N ALA A 183 27.60 53.32 -9.42
CA ALA A 183 27.73 54.71 -9.02
C ALA A 183 28.87 54.82 -8.00
N ALA A 184 29.42 56.01 -7.79
CA ALA A 184 30.53 56.22 -6.86
C ALA A 184 30.09 56.13 -5.39
N ASP A 185 28.85 56.54 -5.11
CA ASP A 185 28.33 56.82 -3.76
C ASP A 185 27.01 56.06 -3.52
N LEU A 186 27.03 54.73 -3.68
CA LEU A 186 25.85 53.85 -3.54
C LEU A 186 25.95 53.02 -2.26
N GLU A 187 24.97 53.16 -1.36
CA GLU A 187 25.06 52.62 0.01
C GLU A 187 24.55 51.18 0.12
N GLU A 188 23.41 50.88 -0.51
CA GLU A 188 22.71 49.61 -0.34
C GLU A 188 21.89 49.23 -1.58
N VAL A 189 21.82 47.93 -1.88
CA VAL A 189 20.94 47.34 -2.91
C VAL A 189 20.13 46.22 -2.29
N CYS A 190 18.84 46.10 -2.65
CA CYS A 190 17.97 45.02 -2.22
C CYS A 190 17.28 44.32 -3.39
N VAL A 191 17.16 42.99 -3.32
CA VAL A 191 16.56 42.14 -4.36
C VAL A 191 15.72 41.04 -3.69
N GLY A 192 14.45 40.88 -4.10
CA GLY A 192 13.53 39.89 -3.52
C GLY A 192 13.08 40.15 -2.07
N GLY A 193 13.78 41.03 -1.35
CA GLY A 193 13.62 41.35 0.07
C GLY A 193 14.98 41.52 0.73
N GLU A 194 15.96 40.67 0.37
CA GLU A 194 17.31 40.70 0.90
C GLU A 194 18.06 41.97 0.46
N CYS A 195 18.47 42.78 1.43
CA CYS A 195 19.35 43.93 1.27
C CYS A 195 20.83 43.55 1.49
N THR A 196 21.73 44.20 0.77
CA THR A 196 23.18 44.00 0.92
C THR A 196 23.90 45.35 0.78
N ALA A 197 24.69 45.70 1.79
CA ALA A 197 25.64 46.81 1.73
C ALA A 197 26.79 46.45 0.78
N LEU A 198 27.21 47.39 -0.08
CA LEU A 198 28.11 47.10 -1.20
C LEU A 198 29.55 47.51 -0.97
N GLU A 199 30.49 46.59 -1.23
CA GLU A 199 31.84 46.97 -1.63
C GLU A 199 31.86 47.42 -3.11
N PRO A 200 32.82 48.27 -3.52
CA PRO A 200 32.97 48.65 -4.91
C PRO A 200 33.22 47.42 -5.81
N HIS A 201 32.28 47.15 -6.72
CA HIS A 201 32.34 46.14 -7.80
C HIS A 201 31.71 44.75 -7.57
N THR A 202 30.82 44.56 -6.59
CA THR A 202 29.96 43.35 -6.52
C THR A 202 29.18 43.11 -7.83
N SER A 203 28.76 41.87 -8.09
CA SER A 203 28.00 41.47 -9.29
C SER A 203 27.04 40.32 -8.94
N PHE A 204 25.84 40.33 -9.51
CA PHE A 204 24.72 39.45 -9.13
C PHE A 204 24.10 38.75 -10.35
N PHE A 205 23.48 37.58 -10.14
CA PHE A 205 22.95 36.72 -11.21
C PHE A 205 21.57 36.15 -10.82
N TRP A 206 20.47 36.71 -11.34
CA TRP A 206 19.10 36.25 -11.01
C TRP A 206 18.14 36.36 -12.20
N ASP A 207 17.21 35.40 -12.30
CA ASP A 207 16.31 35.25 -13.44
C ASP A 207 14.92 35.85 -13.14
N GLN A 208 14.79 37.15 -13.45
CA GLN A 208 13.61 38.01 -13.22
C GLN A 208 13.30 38.35 -11.75
N HIS A 209 13.38 39.63 -11.39
CA HIS A 209 12.48 40.37 -10.46
C HIS A 209 12.98 41.83 -10.29
N VAL A 210 12.27 42.65 -9.52
CA VAL A 210 12.55 44.09 -9.30
C VAL A 210 13.75 44.30 -8.37
N VAL A 211 14.52 45.37 -8.63
CA VAL A 211 15.72 45.76 -7.87
C VAL A 211 15.46 47.09 -7.16
N PHE A 212 15.95 47.24 -5.93
CA PHE A 212 15.87 48.46 -5.12
C PHE A 212 17.28 48.96 -4.80
N CYS A 213 17.49 50.29 -4.79
CA CYS A 213 18.78 50.93 -4.52
C CYS A 213 18.61 52.12 -3.57
N ARG A 214 19.59 52.38 -2.69
CA ARG A 214 19.70 53.65 -1.94
C ARG A 214 21.00 54.37 -2.29
N LEU A 215 20.88 55.64 -2.68
CA LEU A 215 21.99 56.52 -3.10
C LEU A 215 22.37 57.47 -1.95
N ALA A 216 23.66 57.79 -1.82
CA ALA A 216 24.13 58.77 -0.85
C ALA A 216 23.70 60.20 -1.23
N PRO A 217 23.46 61.11 -0.26
CA PRO A 217 23.03 62.48 -0.52
C PRO A 217 24.05 63.28 -1.35
N GLY A 218 23.63 63.78 -2.51
CA GLY A 218 24.46 64.56 -3.43
C GLY A 218 24.86 63.84 -4.73
N THR A 219 24.54 62.55 -4.86
CA THR A 219 24.76 61.79 -6.10
C THR A 219 23.90 62.33 -7.25
N THR A 220 24.49 62.70 -8.40
CA THR A 220 23.77 63.32 -9.54
C THR A 220 23.78 62.54 -10.85
N ARG A 221 24.56 61.47 -11.00
CA ARG A 221 24.59 60.58 -12.19
C ARG A 221 24.86 59.13 -11.82
N VAL A 222 24.33 58.19 -12.62
CA VAL A 222 24.50 56.74 -12.47
C VAL A 222 24.81 56.10 -13.83
N GLU A 223 25.68 55.08 -13.89
CA GLU A 223 25.89 54.24 -15.08
C GLU A 223 25.45 52.79 -14.81
N LEU A 224 24.76 52.18 -15.77
CA LEU A 224 24.26 50.80 -15.72
C LEU A 224 24.80 50.00 -16.90
N ARG A 225 25.28 48.76 -16.66
CA ARG A 225 25.66 47.83 -17.73
C ARG A 225 25.12 46.42 -17.48
N PHE A 226 24.75 45.76 -18.56
CA PHE A 226 24.22 44.40 -18.59
C PHE A 226 25.12 43.52 -19.45
N LEU A 227 25.38 42.28 -19.02
CA LEU A 227 26.26 41.35 -19.75
C LEU A 227 25.70 39.92 -19.73
N PRO A 228 25.38 39.31 -20.89
CA PRO A 228 25.11 37.88 -20.97
C PRO A 228 26.45 37.11 -21.01
N GLN A 229 26.84 36.48 -19.90
CA GLN A 229 28.11 35.77 -19.83
C GLN A 229 28.02 34.29 -20.22
N ALA A 230 28.87 33.90 -21.17
CA ALA A 230 29.42 32.56 -21.25
C ALA A 230 30.82 32.57 -20.62
N ALA A 231 31.21 31.49 -19.94
CA ALA A 231 32.54 31.34 -19.36
C ALA A 231 33.46 30.45 -20.24
N PRO A 232 34.79 30.64 -20.22
CA PRO A 232 35.52 31.69 -19.52
C PRO A 232 35.87 32.89 -20.43
N VAL A 233 35.58 34.11 -19.98
CA VAL A 233 36.09 35.35 -20.60
C VAL A 233 36.85 36.16 -19.55
N ARG A 234 38.14 36.43 -19.79
CA ARG A 234 38.91 37.41 -19.03
C ARG A 234 38.75 38.78 -19.67
N VAL A 235 38.47 39.80 -18.87
CA VAL A 235 38.45 41.21 -19.30
C VAL A 235 39.48 41.98 -18.48
N ALA A 236 40.27 42.84 -19.13
CA ALA A 236 41.25 43.70 -18.47
C ALA A 236 40.66 45.10 -18.24
N ALA A 237 40.97 45.70 -17.09
CA ALA A 237 40.62 47.08 -16.79
C ALA A 237 41.70 48.06 -17.28
N ARG A 238 41.28 49.19 -17.86
CA ARG A 238 42.13 50.37 -18.07
C ARG A 238 42.01 51.25 -16.82
N LEU A 239 43.04 51.25 -15.99
CA LEU A 239 43.15 52.19 -14.87
C LEU A 239 43.76 53.50 -15.37
N THR A 240 42.99 54.58 -15.27
CA THR A 240 43.48 55.95 -15.42
C THR A 240 43.29 56.68 -14.09
N ARG A 241 44.24 57.55 -13.74
CA ARG A 241 44.03 58.54 -12.67
C ARG A 241 42.98 59.58 -13.09
N PRO A 242 42.43 60.41 -12.17
CA PRO A 242 41.44 61.44 -12.50
C PRO A 242 41.86 62.47 -13.57
N ASP A 243 43.13 62.51 -13.93
CA ASP A 243 43.74 63.33 -14.98
C ASP A 243 44.08 62.56 -16.29
N GLY A 244 43.94 61.22 -16.32
CA GLY A 244 43.96 60.41 -17.56
C GLY A 244 45.19 59.50 -17.80
N GLY A 245 46.14 59.36 -16.89
CA GLY A 245 47.38 58.56 -17.11
C GLY A 245 47.33 57.08 -16.66
N GLU A 246 48.00 56.18 -17.41
CA GLU A 246 48.12 54.71 -17.16
C GLU A 246 49.40 54.28 -16.40
N LEU A 247 49.43 53.03 -15.89
CA LEU A 247 50.58 52.39 -15.18
C LEU A 247 50.82 50.92 -15.62
N PRO A 248 52.06 50.38 -15.53
CA PRO A 248 52.46 49.07 -16.09
C PRO A 248 52.39 47.85 -15.15
N LEU A 249 52.49 46.62 -15.70
CA LEU A 249 52.30 45.32 -15.03
C LEU A 249 53.42 44.27 -15.29
N SER A 250 53.60 43.31 -14.37
CA SER A 250 54.37 42.04 -14.53
C SER A 250 53.88 40.99 -13.50
N GLY A 251 54.09 39.65 -13.58
CA GLY A 251 54.98 38.83 -14.43
C GLY A 251 54.41 37.44 -14.87
N LYS A 252 55.19 36.34 -14.80
CA LYS A 252 55.04 35.11 -15.66
C LYS A 252 55.05 33.73 -14.93
N GLY A 253 54.48 32.68 -15.58
CA GLY A 253 54.70 31.22 -15.33
C GLY A 253 53.40 30.40 -15.27
N GLY A 254 53.26 29.10 -15.64
CA GLY A 254 54.17 28.03 -16.14
C GLY A 254 53.40 26.85 -16.81
N ARG A 255 53.93 25.59 -16.85
CA ARG A 255 53.36 24.38 -17.55
C ARG A 255 53.66 23.06 -16.76
N SER A 256 53.39 21.78 -17.15
CA SER A 256 52.96 21.12 -18.43
C SER A 256 52.46 19.64 -18.30
N SER A 257 51.48 19.25 -19.15
CA SER A 257 51.35 17.98 -19.95
C SER A 257 51.21 16.53 -19.37
N SER A 258 50.05 15.88 -19.64
CA SER A 258 49.83 14.47 -20.14
C SER A 258 50.18 13.25 -19.23
N THR A 259 49.80 11.96 -19.46
CA THR A 259 49.18 11.14 -20.56
C THR A 259 48.14 10.10 -19.96
N GLY A 260 47.57 9.02 -20.55
CA GLY A 260 47.58 8.43 -21.92
C GLY A 260 47.11 6.93 -22.07
N ARG A 261 46.07 6.67 -22.90
CA ARG A 261 45.67 5.38 -23.61
C ARG A 261 45.04 4.14 -22.89
N LYS A 262 43.80 3.81 -23.35
CA LYS A 262 43.30 2.50 -23.91
C LYS A 262 42.77 1.31 -23.04
N SER A 263 41.43 1.25 -22.92
CA SER A 263 40.48 0.22 -23.46
C SER A 263 40.46 -1.29 -23.07
N LYS A 264 39.24 -1.73 -22.68
CA LYS A 264 38.40 -2.87 -23.17
C LYS A 264 38.09 -4.10 -22.27
N SER A 265 36.81 -4.52 -22.37
CA SER A 265 36.17 -5.84 -22.15
C SER A 265 35.96 -6.45 -20.74
N VAL A 266 34.73 -6.27 -20.24
CA VAL A 266 33.76 -7.26 -19.67
C VAL A 266 34.31 -8.60 -19.13
N GLU A 267 34.17 -8.85 -17.81
CA GLU A 267 33.10 -9.68 -17.18
C GLU A 267 33.08 -9.41 -15.66
N GLY A 268 32.07 -9.90 -14.93
CA GLY A 268 31.72 -9.39 -13.58
C GLY A 268 32.22 -10.22 -12.39
N VAL A 269 32.43 -9.57 -11.23
CA VAL A 269 32.68 -10.24 -9.95
C VAL A 269 32.27 -9.38 -8.73
N THR A 270 31.67 -10.05 -7.74
CA THR A 270 31.62 -9.81 -6.28
C THR A 270 31.77 -8.38 -5.70
N VAL A 271 30.66 -7.81 -5.19
CA VAL A 271 30.63 -6.55 -4.41
C VAL A 271 31.40 -6.62 -3.08
N ARG A 272 31.56 -7.82 -2.50
CA ARG A 272 32.07 -8.03 -1.13
C ARG A 272 33.58 -7.84 -0.93
N GLN A 273 34.34 -7.53 -1.99
CA GLN A 273 35.78 -7.23 -1.89
C GLN A 273 36.12 -5.72 -2.03
N SER A 274 35.12 -4.85 -2.20
CA SER A 274 35.36 -3.42 -2.44
C SER A 274 35.36 -2.56 -1.18
N LEU A 275 34.84 -3.05 -0.04
CA LEU A 275 34.72 -2.27 1.20
C LEU A 275 36.08 -1.95 1.83
N ASP A 276 36.98 -2.94 1.90
CA ASP A 276 38.36 -2.81 2.39
C ASP A 276 39.24 -1.86 1.53
N SER A 277 38.69 -1.34 0.41
CA SER A 277 39.40 -0.53 -0.58
C SER A 277 38.87 0.90 -0.75
N LEU A 278 37.86 1.31 0.02
CA LEU A 278 37.34 2.69 0.02
C LEU A 278 38.27 3.61 0.85
N PRO A 279 38.95 4.61 0.25
CA PRO A 279 40.04 5.33 0.90
C PRO A 279 39.65 6.74 1.38
N GLU A 280 38.40 6.99 1.77
CA GLU A 280 37.95 8.24 2.41
C GLU A 280 36.72 7.99 3.31
N SER A 281 36.64 8.66 4.46
CA SER A 281 35.53 8.50 5.42
C SER A 281 34.19 9.00 4.86
N THR A 282 34.22 10.04 4.01
CA THR A 282 33.05 10.54 3.27
C THR A 282 32.44 9.47 2.36
N GLU A 283 33.25 8.61 1.71
CA GLU A 283 32.71 7.53 0.86
C GLU A 283 32.01 6.44 1.69
N LYS A 284 32.54 6.09 2.87
CA LYS A 284 31.86 5.17 3.80
C LYS A 284 30.55 5.77 4.31
N LEU A 285 30.54 7.06 4.64
CA LEU A 285 29.35 7.77 5.07
C LEU A 285 28.28 7.79 3.97
N LEU A 286 28.64 8.20 2.75
CA LEU A 286 27.74 8.23 1.60
C LEU A 286 27.23 6.83 1.21
N LEU A 287 27.98 5.77 1.50
CA LEU A 287 27.51 4.39 1.34
C LEU A 287 26.51 3.98 2.43
N ALA A 288 26.75 4.30 3.71
CA ALA A 288 25.79 4.07 4.79
C ALA A 288 24.47 4.83 4.55
N CYS A 289 24.59 6.12 4.19
CA CYS A 289 23.53 6.98 3.68
C CYS A 289 22.71 6.32 2.57
N PHE A 290 23.37 5.77 1.56
CA PHE A 290 22.71 5.13 0.43
C PHE A 290 21.99 3.85 0.85
N LEU A 291 22.58 3.04 1.73
CA LEU A 291 21.98 1.80 2.22
C LEU A 291 20.70 2.07 3.04
N GLU A 292 20.75 2.98 4.02
CA GLU A 292 19.57 3.36 4.83
C GLU A 292 18.45 4.01 4.01
N ARG A 293 18.80 4.88 3.04
CA ARG A 293 17.81 5.53 2.18
C ARG A 293 17.26 4.63 1.07
N ALA A 294 17.97 3.56 0.70
CA ALA A 294 17.49 2.55 -0.24
C ALA A 294 16.65 1.45 0.42
N SER A 295 16.76 1.25 1.73
CA SER A 295 16.13 0.15 2.46
C SER A 295 14.76 0.46 3.06
N GLY A 296 14.33 1.72 3.05
CA GLY A 296 12.93 2.11 3.27
C GLY A 296 12.41 1.85 4.69
N ALA A 297 13.06 2.44 5.71
CA ALA A 297 12.56 2.48 7.09
C ALA A 297 12.28 1.09 7.73
N GLY A 298 13.08 0.06 7.39
CA GLY A 298 12.87 -1.28 7.96
C GLY A 298 13.97 -2.33 7.78
N TYR A 299 15.14 -2.00 7.23
CA TYR A 299 16.23 -2.95 6.96
C TYR A 299 17.56 -2.18 7.00
N GLY A 300 18.61 -2.58 7.74
CA GLY A 300 19.91 -1.91 7.58
C GLY A 300 20.91 -2.06 8.72
N GLY A 301 20.52 -1.66 9.94
CA GLY A 301 21.28 -1.74 11.22
C GLY A 301 22.77 -2.03 11.06
N ASP A 302 23.14 -3.30 11.26
CA ASP A 302 24.49 -3.85 11.17
C ASP A 302 25.39 -3.26 10.06
N GLY A 303 24.84 -2.97 8.88
CA GLY A 303 25.59 -2.49 7.71
C GLY A 303 25.88 -0.99 7.75
N ALA A 304 24.90 -0.19 8.16
CA ALA A 304 25.07 1.24 8.34
C ALA A 304 25.88 1.55 9.62
N GLU A 305 25.59 0.82 10.71
CA GLU A 305 26.31 0.90 11.99
C GLU A 305 27.80 0.58 11.80
N SER A 306 28.18 -0.50 11.11
CA SER A 306 29.60 -0.81 10.86
C SER A 306 30.28 0.29 10.03
N LEU A 307 29.67 0.77 8.95
CA LEU A 307 30.24 1.81 8.10
C LEU A 307 30.39 3.17 8.83
N VAL A 308 29.47 3.48 9.75
CA VAL A 308 29.50 4.71 10.57
C VAL A 308 30.41 4.56 11.80
N ALA A 309 30.61 3.34 12.32
CA ALA A 309 31.62 3.04 13.33
C ALA A 309 33.04 3.12 12.74
N GLU A 310 33.23 2.66 11.49
CA GLU A 310 34.48 2.73 10.74
C GLU A 310 34.75 4.07 10.03
N ALA A 311 33.82 5.03 10.08
CA ALA A 311 34.01 6.36 9.53
C ALA A 311 34.77 7.24 10.54
N GLU A 312 36.02 7.56 10.21
CA GLU A 312 36.80 8.61 10.89
C GLU A 312 36.26 9.99 10.46
N LEU A 313 35.28 10.48 11.21
CA LEU A 313 34.68 11.80 11.04
C LEU A 313 35.49 12.82 11.86
N ASP A 314 36.47 13.47 11.22
CA ASP A 314 37.43 14.35 11.89
C ASP A 314 36.94 15.80 12.05
N THR A 315 35.92 16.22 11.29
CA THR A 315 35.46 17.61 11.24
C THR A 315 33.96 17.76 11.50
N LEU A 316 33.57 18.85 12.17
CA LEU A 316 32.16 19.15 12.48
C LEU A 316 31.21 19.12 11.25
N PRO A 317 31.59 19.59 10.04
CA PRO A 317 30.76 19.43 8.85
C PRO A 317 30.43 17.98 8.50
N GLU A 318 31.38 17.05 8.59
CA GLU A 318 31.16 15.62 8.30
C GLU A 318 30.22 14.98 9.32
N TRP A 319 30.30 15.41 10.59
CA TRP A 319 29.34 15.02 11.63
C TRP A 319 27.93 15.55 11.35
N LEU A 320 27.79 16.79 10.88
CA LEU A 320 26.49 17.38 10.54
C LEU A 320 25.89 16.74 9.29
N GLU A 321 26.69 16.44 8.27
CA GLU A 321 26.28 15.69 7.08
C GLU A 321 25.83 14.27 7.44
N ALA A 322 26.53 13.59 8.37
CA ALA A 322 26.10 12.30 8.91
C ALA A 322 24.73 12.38 9.61
N ILE A 323 24.52 13.42 10.43
CA ILE A 323 23.28 13.66 11.18
C ILE A 323 22.10 13.94 10.25
N GLU A 324 22.24 14.84 9.28
CA GLU A 324 21.20 15.13 8.28
C GLU A 324 20.92 13.90 7.40
N CYS A 325 21.96 13.14 7.07
CA CYS A 325 21.79 11.97 6.22
C CYS A 325 20.97 10.86 6.89
N LEU A 326 21.27 10.59 8.17
CA LEU A 326 20.66 9.55 8.99
C LEU A 326 19.34 10.01 9.67
N GLU A 327 18.76 11.15 9.28
CA GLU A 327 17.50 11.62 9.86
C GLU A 327 16.36 10.60 9.69
N GLY A 328 15.86 10.09 10.82
CA GLY A 328 14.87 9.00 10.88
C GLY A 328 15.43 7.59 11.06
N SER A 329 16.75 7.40 10.98
CA SER A 329 17.41 6.11 11.27
C SER A 329 17.57 5.88 12.79
N PRO A 330 17.44 4.64 13.30
CA PRO A 330 17.80 4.29 14.68
C PRO A 330 19.26 4.63 15.03
N VAL A 331 20.17 4.49 14.06
CA VAL A 331 21.63 4.69 14.19
C VAL A 331 21.98 6.13 14.59
N LEU A 332 21.12 7.08 14.26
CA LEU A 332 21.31 8.51 14.55
C LEU A 332 21.55 8.81 16.03
N HIS A 333 20.96 8.05 16.96
CA HIS A 333 21.21 8.24 18.40
C HIS A 333 22.66 7.93 18.79
N GLU A 334 23.30 6.93 18.16
CA GLU A 334 24.71 6.63 18.43
C GLU A 334 25.63 7.70 17.82
N VAL A 335 25.32 8.18 16.61
CA VAL A 335 26.06 9.28 15.97
C VAL A 335 25.99 10.55 16.82
N LEU A 336 24.80 10.92 17.31
CA LEU A 336 24.63 12.07 18.20
C LEU A 336 25.32 11.87 19.55
N SER A 337 25.33 10.64 20.10
CA SER A 337 26.03 10.31 21.34
C SER A 337 27.56 10.34 21.21
N ARG A 338 28.11 9.90 20.07
CA ARG A 338 29.55 10.00 19.75
C ARG A 338 29.94 11.44 19.42
N GLY A 339 29.12 12.14 18.64
CA GLY A 339 29.29 13.56 18.31
C GLY A 339 29.29 14.43 19.55
N ASP A 340 28.44 14.15 20.53
CA ASP A 340 28.44 14.81 21.85
C ASP A 340 29.76 14.65 22.63
N ALA A 341 30.47 13.54 22.46
CA ALA A 341 31.74 13.30 23.15
C ALA A 341 32.92 14.07 22.55
N VAL A 342 32.80 14.53 21.29
CA VAL A 342 33.86 15.24 20.55
C VAL A 342 33.53 16.73 20.37
N TRP A 343 32.26 17.04 20.12
CA TRP A 343 31.72 18.35 19.77
C TRP A 343 30.58 18.79 20.69
N GLY A 344 30.43 18.22 21.89
CA GLY A 344 29.34 18.56 22.82
C GLY A 344 29.35 20.00 23.36
N ASP A 345 30.41 20.77 23.08
CA ASP A 345 30.53 22.22 23.30
C ASP A 345 30.06 23.06 22.09
N ARG A 346 29.91 22.43 20.91
CA ARG A 346 29.47 23.07 19.67
C ARG A 346 27.95 23.25 19.68
N PRO A 347 27.44 24.49 19.57
CA PRO A 347 25.99 24.72 19.53
C PRO A 347 25.28 23.94 18.42
N GLU A 348 25.95 23.73 17.29
CA GLU A 348 25.43 22.99 16.13
C GLU A 348 25.13 21.52 16.47
N MET A 349 26.04 20.86 17.19
CA MET A 349 25.86 19.48 17.67
C MET A 349 24.76 19.40 18.73
N VAL A 350 24.78 20.34 19.69
CA VAL A 350 23.84 20.38 20.81
C VAL A 350 22.40 20.62 20.34
N LEU A 351 22.20 21.49 19.34
CA LEU A 351 20.90 21.74 18.70
C LEU A 351 20.40 20.49 17.96
N SER A 352 21.25 19.82 17.17
CA SER A 352 20.88 18.58 16.48
C SER A 352 20.48 17.45 17.44
N HIS A 353 21.23 17.26 18.53
CA HIS A 353 20.88 16.23 19.52
C HIS A 353 19.61 16.57 20.30
N ALA A 354 19.40 17.85 20.63
CA ALA A 354 18.12 18.29 21.20
C ALA A 354 16.94 18.03 20.23
N ALA A 355 17.09 18.36 18.95
CA ALA A 355 16.06 18.13 17.94
C ALA A 355 15.72 16.64 17.76
N TYR A 356 16.69 15.74 17.91
CA TYR A 356 16.43 14.29 17.98
C TYR A 356 15.64 13.91 19.23
N LEU A 357 16.13 14.27 20.43
CA LEU A 357 15.52 13.87 21.70
C LEU A 357 14.07 14.37 21.84
N LEU A 358 13.82 15.62 21.45
CA LEU A 358 12.47 16.21 21.50
C LEU A 358 11.51 15.52 20.53
N ARG A 359 11.94 15.20 19.29
CA ARG A 359 11.12 14.46 18.31
C ARG A 359 10.90 12.99 18.69
N ALA A 360 11.84 12.39 19.43
CA ALA A 360 11.70 11.08 20.07
C ALA A 360 10.83 11.09 21.35
N GLY A 361 10.13 12.19 21.66
CA GLY A 361 9.26 12.32 22.83
C GLY A 361 9.98 12.46 24.18
N ARG A 362 11.32 12.48 24.19
CA ARG A 362 12.15 12.65 25.40
C ARG A 362 12.27 14.13 25.78
N VAL A 363 11.12 14.77 26.01
CA VAL A 363 11.00 16.24 26.14
C VAL A 363 11.93 16.80 27.22
N LEU A 364 12.00 16.18 28.40
CA LEU A 364 12.86 16.66 29.49
C LEU A 364 14.35 16.55 29.15
N ASP A 365 14.77 15.49 28.44
CA ASP A 365 16.17 15.30 28.06
C ASP A 365 16.58 16.29 26.97
N GLY A 366 15.72 16.51 25.97
CA GLY A 366 15.95 17.49 24.91
C GLY A 366 15.97 18.94 25.43
N LEU A 367 15.10 19.29 26.38
CA LEU A 367 15.15 20.58 27.09
C LEU A 367 16.41 20.72 27.96
N GLY A 368 16.82 19.63 28.63
CA GLY A 368 18.10 19.57 29.34
C GLY A 368 19.29 19.79 28.40
N LYS A 369 19.23 19.24 27.19
CA LYS A 369 20.24 19.41 26.15
C LYS A 369 20.30 20.84 25.62
N LEU A 370 19.16 21.47 25.29
CA LEU A 370 19.13 22.91 24.96
C LEU A 370 19.66 23.78 26.10
N ARG A 371 19.34 23.44 27.35
CA ARG A 371 19.86 24.14 28.53
C ARG A 371 21.38 24.00 28.70
N SER A 372 22.02 22.97 28.15
CA SER A 372 23.48 22.82 28.20
C SER A 372 24.24 23.87 27.36
N LEU A 373 23.56 24.56 26.43
CA LEU A 373 24.10 25.76 25.76
C LEU A 373 24.31 26.95 26.71
N CYS A 374 23.64 26.95 27.87
CA CYS A 374 23.65 28.03 28.85
C CYS A 374 23.66 27.45 30.29
N PRO A 375 24.77 26.82 30.73
CA PRO A 375 24.82 26.07 32.00
C PRO A 375 24.54 26.93 33.23
N ASP A 376 24.91 28.21 33.23
CA ASP A 376 24.60 29.17 34.30
C ASP A 376 23.12 29.60 34.36
N GLY A 377 22.29 29.18 33.40
CA GLY A 377 20.83 29.40 33.39
C GLY A 377 20.35 30.81 33.08
N GLY A 378 21.25 31.76 32.82
CA GLY A 378 20.89 33.11 32.37
C GLY A 378 20.62 33.17 30.86
N ARG A 379 19.57 33.88 30.42
CA ARG A 379 19.28 34.05 28.97
C ARG A 379 20.39 34.76 28.18
N ALA A 380 21.35 35.38 28.85
CA ALA A 380 22.37 36.25 28.24
C ALA A 380 23.58 35.53 27.60
N CYS A 381 23.72 34.19 27.72
CA CYS A 381 24.85 33.45 27.13
C CYS A 381 24.61 32.95 25.69
N LEU A 382 23.37 32.94 25.19
CA LEU A 382 23.11 32.68 23.76
C LEU A 382 23.26 33.96 22.93
N THR A 383 23.83 33.81 21.73
CA THR A 383 23.67 34.81 20.67
C THR A 383 22.21 34.79 20.17
N PRO A 384 21.70 35.88 19.57
CA PRO A 384 20.31 35.93 19.10
C PRO A 384 19.95 34.83 18.10
N GLU A 385 20.90 34.43 17.26
CA GLU A 385 20.73 33.41 16.22
C GLU A 385 20.57 32.02 16.83
N LEU A 386 21.34 31.71 17.87
CA LEU A 386 21.25 30.44 18.62
C LEU A 386 19.98 30.38 19.48
N GLU A 387 19.54 31.51 20.05
CA GLU A 387 18.26 31.61 20.76
C GLU A 387 17.07 31.41 19.80
N ALA A 388 17.16 31.94 18.58
CA ALA A 388 16.18 31.69 17.52
C ALA A 388 16.12 30.20 17.11
N GLN A 389 17.28 29.58 16.87
CA GLN A 389 17.36 28.16 16.49
C GLN A 389 16.85 27.24 17.60
N ALA A 390 17.23 27.49 18.86
CA ALA A 390 16.73 26.73 20.01
C ALA A 390 15.20 26.86 20.18
N ALA A 391 14.63 28.05 19.98
CA ALA A 391 13.20 28.28 20.05
C ALA A 391 12.41 27.53 18.95
N LEU A 392 12.95 27.47 17.73
CA LEU A 392 12.35 26.73 16.63
C LEU A 392 12.41 25.21 16.86
N VAL A 393 13.56 24.69 17.30
CA VAL A 393 13.76 23.26 17.63
C VAL A 393 12.83 22.79 18.75
N ALA A 394 12.56 23.64 19.74
CA ALA A 394 11.67 23.31 20.87
C ALA A 394 10.17 23.44 20.58
N ARG A 395 9.77 24.11 19.48
CA ARG A 395 8.39 24.51 19.18
C ARG A 395 7.38 23.36 19.22
N GLU A 396 7.46 22.45 18.26
CA GLU A 396 6.41 21.46 18.01
C GLU A 396 6.24 20.46 19.17
N PRO A 397 7.31 19.91 19.76
CA PRO A 397 7.18 18.95 20.87
C PRO A 397 6.65 19.61 22.16
N LEU A 398 6.88 20.91 22.36
CA LEU A 398 6.28 21.66 23.47
C LEU A 398 4.80 21.99 23.23
N SER A 399 4.41 22.41 22.01
CA SER A 399 3.00 22.61 21.66
C SER A 399 2.21 21.30 21.78
N ALA A 400 2.76 20.18 21.28
CA ALA A 400 2.18 18.85 21.44
C ALA A 400 2.07 18.39 22.91
N SER A 401 2.93 18.91 23.79
CA SER A 401 2.88 18.70 25.25
C SER A 401 1.91 19.65 25.98
N GLY A 402 1.13 20.47 25.26
CA GLY A 402 0.18 21.43 25.83
C GLY A 402 0.82 22.70 26.40
N LEU A 403 2.09 22.99 26.07
CA LEU A 403 2.86 24.11 26.63
C LEU A 403 2.91 25.34 25.68
N SER A 404 1.88 25.54 24.85
CA SER A 404 1.85 26.57 23.79
C SER A 404 2.09 28.00 24.29
N LEU A 405 1.63 28.36 25.49
CA LEU A 405 1.93 29.66 26.12
C LEU A 405 3.44 29.85 26.38
N HIS A 406 4.15 28.79 26.76
CA HIS A 406 5.60 28.85 26.98
C HIS A 406 6.36 28.91 25.65
N VAL A 407 5.83 28.26 24.61
CA VAL A 407 6.33 28.40 23.23
C VAL A 407 6.16 29.83 22.73
N GLU A 408 5.02 30.48 23.00
CA GLU A 408 4.79 31.89 22.67
C GLU A 408 5.78 32.81 23.40
N GLU A 409 5.97 32.65 24.73
CA GLU A 409 6.95 33.42 25.49
C GLU A 409 8.37 33.29 24.93
N MET A 410 8.76 32.06 24.57
CA MET A 410 10.08 31.74 24.03
C MET A 410 10.28 32.33 22.63
N LEU A 411 9.31 32.18 21.73
CA LEU A 411 9.35 32.76 20.38
C LEU A 411 9.34 34.29 20.41
N ARG A 412 8.51 34.92 21.27
CA ARG A 412 8.51 36.38 21.45
C ARG A 412 9.84 36.89 22.03
N ALA A 413 10.46 36.16 22.96
CA ALA A 413 11.77 36.52 23.51
C ALA A 413 12.88 36.42 22.46
N ALA A 414 12.90 35.34 21.66
CA ALA A 414 13.84 35.18 20.55
C ALA A 414 13.65 36.26 19.48
N LEU A 415 12.42 36.53 19.04
CA LEU A 415 12.10 37.55 18.04
C LEU A 415 12.51 38.96 18.50
N ALA A 416 12.32 39.26 19.79
CA ALA A 416 12.73 40.54 20.38
C ALA A 416 14.25 40.74 20.47
N ARG A 417 15.06 39.69 20.28
CA ARG A 417 16.53 39.73 20.31
C ARG A 417 17.17 39.52 18.93
N ALA A 418 16.62 38.64 18.11
CA ALA A 418 17.10 38.31 16.76
C ALA A 418 16.49 39.19 15.66
N GLY A 419 15.47 39.99 15.98
CA GLY A 419 14.72 40.77 15.00
C GLY A 419 13.72 39.92 14.20
N LYS A 420 13.28 40.44 13.05
CA LYS A 420 12.26 39.85 12.17
C LYS A 420 12.78 38.64 11.36
N VAL A 421 13.28 37.61 12.05
CA VAL A 421 13.70 36.34 11.42
C VAL A 421 12.47 35.62 10.82
N PRO A 422 12.45 35.26 9.52
CA PRO A 422 11.27 34.73 8.84
C PRO A 422 10.62 33.54 9.55
N ALA A 423 11.44 32.56 9.94
CA ALA A 423 11.00 31.36 10.62
C ALA A 423 10.39 31.63 12.02
N LEU A 424 10.92 32.60 12.78
CA LEU A 424 10.33 33.01 14.06
C LEU A 424 8.99 33.72 13.89
N VAL A 425 8.88 34.56 12.85
CA VAL A 425 7.62 35.25 12.50
C VAL A 425 6.55 34.21 12.12
N SER A 426 6.89 33.17 11.35
CA SER A 426 5.93 32.11 10.98
C SER A 426 5.54 31.28 12.20
N ALA A 427 6.54 30.76 12.92
CA ALA A 427 6.32 29.95 14.12
C ALA A 427 5.43 30.65 15.16
N LEU A 428 5.62 31.96 15.37
CA LEU A 428 4.80 32.74 16.30
C LEU A 428 3.41 33.04 15.73
N SER A 429 3.28 33.30 14.43
CA SER A 429 1.97 33.49 13.76
C SER A 429 1.13 32.21 13.78
N GLU A 430 1.77 31.04 13.66
CA GLU A 430 1.13 29.72 13.80
C GLU A 430 0.63 29.50 15.24
N VAL A 431 1.48 29.68 16.25
CA VAL A 431 1.08 29.53 17.67
C VAL A 431 -0.01 30.54 18.09
N LEU A 432 0.00 31.75 17.54
CA LEU A 432 -1.10 32.72 17.74
C LEU A 432 -2.39 32.31 17.03
N SER A 433 -2.30 31.62 15.89
CA SER A 433 -3.47 31.06 15.18
C SER A 433 -4.08 29.87 15.91
N GLU A 434 -3.26 29.00 16.52
CA GLU A 434 -3.71 27.90 17.41
C GLU A 434 -4.49 28.43 18.63
N GLN A 435 -4.17 29.64 19.09
CA GLN A 435 -4.87 30.34 20.18
C GLN A 435 -6.06 31.20 19.69
N GLU A 436 -6.47 31.11 18.43
CA GLU A 436 -7.49 31.93 17.77
C GLU A 436 -7.20 33.47 17.77
N ARG A 437 -5.96 33.88 18.05
CA ARG A 437 -5.52 35.29 18.10
C ARG A 437 -5.14 35.82 16.71
N TYR A 438 -6.00 35.56 15.73
CA TYR A 438 -5.75 35.82 14.30
C TYR A 438 -5.36 37.27 13.98
N GLN A 439 -5.85 38.26 14.73
CA GLN A 439 -5.49 39.67 14.53
C GLN A 439 -4.02 39.93 14.88
N GLU A 440 -3.52 39.44 16.02
CA GLU A 440 -2.10 39.60 16.38
C GLU A 440 -1.17 38.88 15.40
N ALA A 441 -1.56 37.68 14.95
CA ALA A 441 -0.83 36.96 13.92
C ALA A 441 -0.82 37.74 12.59
N SER A 442 -1.93 38.37 12.20
CA SER A 442 -2.05 39.10 10.93
C SER A 442 -1.31 40.44 10.94
N ASP A 443 -1.27 41.13 12.08
CA ASP A 443 -0.50 42.35 12.25
C ASP A 443 1.01 42.03 12.30
N LEU A 444 1.41 40.92 12.93
CA LEU A 444 2.78 40.41 12.92
C LEU A 444 3.24 40.05 11.49
N ALA A 445 2.55 39.13 10.81
CA ALA A 445 2.87 38.70 9.45
C ALA A 445 2.78 39.85 8.44
N GLY A 446 1.79 40.74 8.61
CA GLY A 446 1.65 41.96 7.81
C GLY A 446 2.85 42.90 7.95
N SER A 447 3.24 43.23 9.19
CA SER A 447 4.39 44.10 9.44
C SER A 447 5.72 43.52 8.95
N TYR A 448 5.83 42.21 8.79
CA TYR A 448 6.96 41.56 8.13
C TYR A 448 6.86 41.70 6.61
N LEU A 449 5.69 41.48 5.99
CA LEU A 449 5.48 41.58 4.53
C LEU A 449 5.55 43.02 3.99
N GLU A 450 5.48 44.04 4.85
CA GLU A 450 5.79 45.43 4.50
C GLU A 450 7.30 45.64 4.21
N GLU A 451 8.17 44.92 4.93
CA GLU A 451 9.63 44.93 4.74
C GLU A 451 10.09 43.86 3.73
N TRP A 452 9.47 42.67 3.76
CA TRP A 452 9.86 41.46 3.01
C TRP A 452 8.77 41.02 2.01
N PRO A 453 8.39 41.87 1.04
CA PRO A 453 7.20 41.67 0.20
C PRO A 453 7.27 40.52 -0.81
N GLY A 454 8.44 39.88 -0.97
CA GLY A 454 8.65 38.71 -1.84
C GLY A 454 8.44 37.36 -1.15
N ASP A 455 8.28 37.33 0.18
CA ASP A 455 8.13 36.09 0.94
C ASP A 455 6.78 35.41 0.64
N TYR A 456 6.86 34.34 -0.16
CA TYR A 456 5.71 33.57 -0.58
C TYR A 456 5.03 32.82 0.57
N GLU A 457 5.80 32.29 1.51
CA GLU A 457 5.29 31.41 2.57
C GLU A 457 4.58 32.26 3.64
N MET A 458 5.20 33.37 4.05
CA MET A 458 4.54 34.35 4.92
C MET A 458 3.30 34.97 4.27
N ALA A 459 3.34 35.26 2.97
CA ALA A 459 2.19 35.81 2.27
C ALA A 459 1.03 34.79 2.14
N ALA A 460 1.32 33.49 2.05
CA ALA A 460 0.31 32.44 2.12
C ALA A 460 -0.32 32.33 3.52
N THR A 461 0.48 32.48 4.58
CA THR A 461 0.01 32.57 5.97
C THR A 461 -0.86 33.82 6.18
N GLN A 462 -0.43 34.99 5.70
CA GLN A 462 -1.20 36.23 5.82
C GLN A 462 -2.51 36.17 5.03
N LEU A 463 -2.57 35.51 3.87
CA LEU A 463 -3.83 35.29 3.15
C LEU A 463 -4.85 34.50 3.97
N PHE A 464 -4.43 33.42 4.62
CA PHE A 464 -5.29 32.64 5.54
C PHE A 464 -5.76 33.49 6.73
N LEU A 465 -4.88 34.32 7.30
CA LEU A 465 -5.22 35.20 8.42
C LEU A 465 -6.23 36.29 8.01
N LEU A 466 -6.06 36.90 6.84
CA LEU A 466 -6.99 37.89 6.29
C LEU A 466 -8.36 37.25 5.95
N GLU A 467 -8.39 36.00 5.47
CA GLU A 467 -9.62 35.20 5.30
C GLU A 467 -10.35 35.02 6.66
N LYS A 468 -9.64 34.58 7.71
CA LYS A 468 -10.21 34.40 9.06
C LYS A 468 -10.73 35.70 9.68
N LEU A 469 -10.10 36.83 9.38
CA LEU A 469 -10.52 38.16 9.82
C LEU A 469 -11.59 38.80 8.92
N GLY A 470 -11.96 38.16 7.80
CA GLY A 470 -12.90 38.72 6.83
C GLY A 470 -12.38 39.96 6.08
N ARG A 471 -11.06 40.20 6.06
CA ARG A 471 -10.39 41.38 5.47
C ARG A 471 -10.21 41.22 3.95
N ALA A 472 -11.29 40.87 3.25
CA ALA A 472 -11.29 40.46 1.84
C ALA A 472 -10.66 41.49 0.87
N SER A 473 -10.80 42.80 1.12
CA SER A 473 -10.19 43.85 0.30
C SER A 473 -8.67 43.99 0.46
N GLU A 474 -8.08 43.31 1.45
CA GLU A 474 -6.63 43.23 1.66
C GLU A 474 -6.13 41.85 1.21
N GLU A 475 -6.90 40.78 1.48
CA GLU A 475 -6.73 39.44 0.92
C GLU A 475 -6.60 39.50 -0.62
N VAL A 476 -7.53 40.16 -1.31
CA VAL A 476 -7.50 40.35 -2.77
C VAL A 476 -6.22 41.04 -3.22
N LYS A 477 -5.81 42.16 -2.58
CA LYS A 477 -4.59 42.90 -2.97
C LYS A 477 -3.33 42.04 -2.82
N LEU A 478 -3.25 41.25 -1.75
CA LEU A 478 -2.13 40.34 -1.53
C LEU A 478 -2.16 39.17 -2.54
N ALA A 479 -3.33 38.60 -2.81
CA ALA A 479 -3.49 37.53 -3.79
C ALA A 479 -3.25 38.01 -5.24
N GLU A 480 -3.60 39.24 -5.58
CA GLU A 480 -3.26 39.90 -6.86
C GLU A 480 -1.74 40.02 -7.00
N ARG A 481 -1.05 40.51 -5.96
CA ARG A 481 0.41 40.62 -5.91
C ARG A 481 1.10 39.26 -6.07
N LEU A 482 0.65 38.24 -5.34
CA LEU A 482 1.22 36.89 -5.43
C LEU A 482 0.92 36.22 -6.78
N ASN A 483 -0.28 36.40 -7.35
CA ASN A 483 -0.62 35.89 -8.68
C ASN A 483 0.15 36.60 -9.80
N TRP A 484 0.55 37.87 -9.60
CA TRP A 484 1.44 38.60 -10.49
C TRP A 484 2.90 38.11 -10.38
N LEU A 485 3.40 37.86 -9.16
CA LEU A 485 4.74 37.30 -8.91
C LEU A 485 4.88 35.85 -9.40
N PHE A 486 3.85 35.02 -9.19
CA PHE A 486 3.90 33.56 -9.44
C PHE A 486 2.79 33.09 -10.41
N PRO A 487 2.72 33.62 -11.65
CA PRO A 487 1.55 33.47 -12.55
C PRO A 487 1.31 32.05 -13.07
N THR A 488 2.25 31.13 -12.84
CA THR A 488 2.18 29.70 -13.19
C THR A 488 1.60 28.83 -12.08
N MET A 489 1.37 29.36 -10.88
CA MET A 489 0.82 28.61 -9.74
C MET A 489 -0.72 28.57 -9.79
N PRO A 490 -1.36 27.43 -10.11
CA PRO A 490 -2.82 27.35 -10.22
C PRO A 490 -3.52 27.56 -8.88
N PHE A 491 -2.85 27.20 -7.77
CA PHE A 491 -3.40 27.39 -6.43
C PHE A 491 -3.63 28.87 -6.11
N LEU A 492 -2.73 29.77 -6.50
CA LEU A 492 -2.85 31.21 -6.23
C LEU A 492 -3.93 31.88 -7.07
N ARG A 493 -4.12 31.43 -8.31
CA ARG A 493 -5.26 31.81 -9.15
C ARG A 493 -6.59 31.44 -8.49
N HIS A 494 -6.67 30.28 -7.81
CA HIS A 494 -7.85 29.88 -7.06
C HIS A 494 -8.06 30.73 -5.80
N VAL A 495 -7.02 30.98 -5.00
CA VAL A 495 -7.13 31.85 -3.81
C VAL A 495 -7.56 33.26 -4.22
N LEU A 496 -6.97 33.84 -5.27
CA LEU A 496 -7.39 35.13 -5.81
C LEU A 496 -8.86 35.12 -6.29
N ALA A 497 -9.29 34.07 -7.01
CA ALA A 497 -10.68 33.95 -7.44
C ALA A 497 -11.65 33.80 -6.26
N SER A 498 -11.23 33.16 -5.17
CA SER A 498 -11.99 33.03 -3.92
C SER A 498 -12.10 34.36 -3.17
N GLY A 499 -10.98 35.07 -2.95
CA GLY A 499 -10.98 36.39 -2.31
C GLY A 499 -11.79 37.42 -3.10
N LEU A 500 -11.72 37.39 -4.43
CA LEU A 500 -12.56 38.22 -5.32
C LEU A 500 -14.05 37.87 -5.19
N GLU A 501 -14.40 36.60 -4.96
CA GLU A 501 -15.79 36.21 -4.67
C GLU A 501 -16.26 36.82 -3.34
N THR A 502 -15.45 36.72 -2.28
CA THR A 502 -15.71 37.32 -0.95
C THR A 502 -15.83 38.85 -1.03
N ALA A 503 -14.95 39.50 -1.80
CA ALA A 503 -14.99 40.93 -2.10
C ALA A 503 -16.14 41.35 -3.04
N ARG A 504 -16.92 40.38 -3.56
CA ARG A 504 -18.05 40.53 -4.49
C ARG A 504 -17.68 41.01 -5.91
N GLU A 505 -16.42 40.89 -6.31
CA GLU A 505 -15.91 41.18 -7.65
C GLU A 505 -16.14 40.01 -8.64
N GLN A 506 -17.40 39.56 -8.69
CA GLN A 506 -17.85 38.32 -9.34
C GLN A 506 -17.39 38.15 -10.80
N ALA A 507 -17.31 39.24 -11.58
CA ALA A 507 -16.86 39.19 -12.97
C ALA A 507 -15.38 38.79 -13.12
N ARG A 508 -14.51 39.23 -12.18
CA ARG A 508 -13.07 38.92 -12.18
C ARG A 508 -12.79 37.52 -11.64
N ALA A 509 -13.56 37.10 -10.63
CA ALA A 509 -13.56 35.72 -10.15
C ALA A 509 -13.93 34.74 -11.28
N ALA A 510 -14.96 35.05 -12.08
CA ALA A 510 -15.38 34.22 -13.21
C ALA A 510 -14.30 34.06 -14.29
N GLU A 511 -13.57 35.13 -14.62
CA GLU A 511 -12.44 35.08 -15.57
C GLU A 511 -11.31 34.18 -15.07
N LEU A 512 -10.96 34.28 -13.78
CA LEU A 512 -9.92 33.46 -13.18
C LEU A 512 -10.31 31.97 -13.08
N TYR A 513 -11.54 31.66 -12.65
CA TYR A 513 -12.05 30.29 -12.67
C TYR A 513 -12.10 29.71 -14.10
N GLY A 514 -12.51 30.51 -15.10
CA GLY A 514 -12.42 30.12 -16.51
C GLY A 514 -10.97 29.83 -16.97
N SER A 515 -10.00 30.61 -16.48
CA SER A 515 -8.57 30.35 -16.74
C SER A 515 -8.08 29.05 -16.10
N LEU A 516 -8.59 28.70 -14.91
CA LEU A 516 -8.28 27.45 -14.20
C LEU A 516 -8.87 26.22 -14.90
N GLU A 517 -10.11 26.31 -15.39
CA GLU A 517 -10.75 25.24 -16.16
C GLU A 517 -9.97 24.88 -17.44
N ALA A 518 -9.30 25.86 -18.05
CA ALA A 518 -8.48 25.69 -19.24
C ALA A 518 -7.04 25.21 -18.92
N TRP A 519 -6.46 25.67 -17.80
CA TRP A 519 -5.08 25.35 -17.41
C TRP A 519 -4.95 24.03 -16.65
N ALA A 520 -5.94 23.68 -15.82
CA ALA A 520 -5.98 22.46 -15.00
C ALA A 520 -7.14 21.49 -15.38
N PRO A 521 -7.29 21.08 -16.66
CA PRO A 521 -8.46 20.34 -17.18
C PRO A 521 -8.71 18.94 -16.57
N HIS A 522 -7.81 18.45 -15.71
CA HIS A 522 -7.92 17.16 -15.02
C HIS A 522 -7.75 17.26 -13.50
N HIS A 523 -7.72 18.48 -12.92
CA HIS A 523 -7.56 18.65 -11.47
C HIS A 523 -8.95 18.68 -10.77
N PRO A 524 -9.34 17.65 -9.99
CA PRO A 524 -10.72 17.49 -9.54
C PRO A 524 -11.17 18.64 -8.64
N TYR A 525 -10.41 18.93 -7.59
CA TYR A 525 -10.67 20.02 -6.65
C TYR A 525 -10.85 21.38 -7.34
N LEU A 526 -9.96 21.77 -8.26
CA LEU A 526 -10.06 23.08 -8.95
C LEU A 526 -11.30 23.15 -9.86
N LEU A 527 -11.67 22.05 -10.52
CA LEU A 527 -12.89 21.95 -11.32
C LEU A 527 -14.15 21.99 -10.44
N GLU A 528 -14.09 21.44 -9.23
CA GLU A 528 -15.18 21.50 -8.24
C GLU A 528 -15.34 22.91 -7.66
N ARG A 529 -14.27 23.59 -7.24
CA ARG A 529 -14.32 24.98 -6.77
C ARG A 529 -14.88 25.92 -7.86
N ALA A 530 -14.50 25.71 -9.12
CA ALA A 530 -15.10 26.42 -10.25
C ALA A 530 -16.59 26.08 -10.42
N ALA A 531 -17.00 24.83 -10.24
CA ALA A 531 -18.41 24.43 -10.32
C ALA A 531 -19.26 25.05 -9.20
N GLU A 532 -18.76 25.09 -7.95
CA GLU A 532 -19.40 25.78 -6.83
C GLU A 532 -19.55 27.29 -7.09
N PHE A 533 -18.53 27.93 -7.69
CA PHE A 533 -18.59 29.32 -8.10
C PHE A 533 -19.68 29.53 -9.16
N HIS A 534 -19.68 28.75 -10.25
CA HIS A 534 -20.70 28.84 -11.30
C HIS A 534 -22.11 28.58 -10.73
N TYR A 535 -22.26 27.67 -9.76
CA TYR A 535 -23.53 27.41 -9.10
C TYR A 535 -24.02 28.62 -8.29
N ARG A 536 -23.15 29.21 -7.46
CA ARG A 536 -23.44 30.41 -6.66
C ARG A 536 -23.72 31.64 -7.54
N ALA A 537 -23.05 31.75 -8.68
CA ALA A 537 -23.30 32.75 -9.71
C ALA A 537 -24.57 32.48 -10.57
N GLY A 538 -25.33 31.41 -10.28
CA GLY A 538 -26.57 31.06 -10.98
C GLY A 538 -26.38 30.32 -12.32
N ASN A 539 -25.14 30.11 -12.76
CA ASN A 539 -24.78 29.36 -13.96
C ASN A 539 -24.84 27.83 -13.71
N ARG A 540 -26.05 27.35 -13.40
CA ARG A 540 -26.34 25.97 -13.00
C ARG A 540 -25.93 24.94 -14.07
N GLU A 541 -26.03 25.28 -15.36
CA GLU A 541 -25.61 24.41 -16.45
C GLU A 541 -24.08 24.16 -16.43
N ARG A 542 -23.27 25.22 -16.31
CA ARG A 542 -21.81 25.07 -16.25
C ARG A 542 -21.37 24.34 -14.99
N ALA A 543 -22.01 24.62 -13.85
CA ALA A 543 -21.77 23.90 -12.60
C ALA A 543 -22.03 22.39 -12.74
N LEU A 544 -23.20 22.00 -13.26
CA LEU A 544 -23.53 20.59 -13.51
C LEU A 544 -22.55 19.93 -14.49
N ALA A 545 -22.12 20.64 -15.55
CA ALA A 545 -21.15 20.11 -16.52
C ALA A 545 -19.75 19.87 -15.90
N LEU A 546 -19.29 20.78 -15.03
CA LEU A 546 -18.02 20.66 -14.32
C LEU A 546 -18.07 19.59 -13.23
N TRP A 547 -19.13 19.54 -12.42
CA TRP A 547 -19.31 18.48 -11.43
C TRP A 547 -19.43 17.09 -12.07
N LYS A 548 -20.13 16.95 -13.20
CA LYS A 548 -20.11 15.69 -13.99
C LYS A 548 -18.73 15.36 -14.55
N ARG A 549 -17.86 16.35 -14.80
CA ARG A 549 -16.46 16.14 -15.19
C ARG A 549 -15.61 15.70 -14.00
N VAL A 550 -15.84 16.24 -12.81
CA VAL A 550 -15.18 15.79 -11.57
C VAL A 550 -15.53 14.33 -11.28
N LEU A 551 -16.80 13.92 -11.39
CA LEU A 551 -17.17 12.50 -11.23
C LEU A 551 -16.54 11.56 -12.27
N ARG A 552 -16.22 12.01 -13.49
CA ARG A 552 -15.46 11.18 -14.45
C ARG A 552 -13.98 11.04 -14.11
N LEU A 553 -13.47 11.81 -13.15
CA LEU A 553 -12.10 11.71 -12.62
C LEU A 553 -12.11 10.99 -11.26
N HIS A 554 -13.12 11.24 -10.43
CA HIS A 554 -13.34 10.68 -9.09
C HIS A 554 -14.78 10.13 -8.98
N PRO A 555 -15.08 8.97 -9.62
CA PRO A 555 -16.42 8.38 -9.61
C PRO A 555 -16.90 7.96 -8.21
N GLN A 556 -15.96 7.68 -7.31
CA GLN A 556 -16.24 7.31 -5.92
C GLN A 556 -16.80 8.47 -5.07
N ASP A 557 -16.74 9.73 -5.51
CA ASP A 557 -17.20 10.87 -4.69
C ASP A 557 -18.71 10.82 -4.42
N ARG A 558 -19.06 10.33 -3.23
CA ARG A 558 -20.43 10.14 -2.74
C ARG A 558 -21.11 11.47 -2.42
N ASN A 559 -20.36 12.45 -1.90
CA ASN A 559 -20.88 13.78 -1.59
C ASN A 559 -21.31 14.50 -2.86
N LEU A 560 -20.48 14.42 -3.90
CA LEU A 560 -20.74 15.02 -5.20
C LEU A 560 -21.85 14.30 -5.97
N ARG A 561 -21.88 12.96 -5.96
CA ARG A 561 -23.02 12.18 -6.47
C ARG A 561 -24.34 12.59 -5.79
N GLY A 562 -24.33 12.67 -4.46
CA GLY A 562 -25.49 13.10 -3.68
C GLY A 562 -25.87 14.56 -3.89
N LEU A 563 -24.92 15.46 -4.16
CA LEU A 563 -25.19 16.84 -4.56
C LEU A 563 -25.86 16.89 -5.94
N LEU A 564 -25.29 16.24 -6.95
CA LEU A 564 -25.85 16.19 -8.30
C LEU A 564 -27.27 15.59 -8.33
N ALA A 565 -27.51 14.50 -7.59
CA ALA A 565 -28.86 13.91 -7.46
C ALA A 565 -29.89 14.92 -6.93
N ARG A 566 -29.53 15.69 -5.88
CA ARG A 566 -30.38 16.76 -5.31
C ARG A 566 -30.55 17.95 -6.27
N LEU A 567 -29.55 18.25 -7.10
CA LEU A 567 -29.57 19.37 -8.03
C LEU A 567 -30.15 19.06 -9.42
N GLN A 568 -30.30 17.79 -9.79
CA GLN A 568 -30.93 17.37 -11.05
C GLN A 568 -32.42 17.06 -10.88
N SER A 569 -32.83 16.50 -9.73
CA SER A 569 -34.21 16.36 -9.23
C SER A 569 -35.31 15.78 -10.17
N GLU A 570 -34.97 15.21 -11.33
CA GLU A 570 -35.85 14.36 -12.12
C GLU A 570 -35.01 13.37 -12.95
N GLY A 571 -34.74 12.18 -12.37
CA GLY A 571 -33.89 11.14 -12.94
C GLY A 571 -32.59 10.89 -12.16
N ASP A 572 -32.42 9.63 -11.78
CA ASP A 572 -31.22 8.87 -11.37
C ASP A 572 -30.13 9.45 -10.45
N VAL A 573 -29.78 8.58 -9.49
CA VAL A 573 -28.52 8.38 -8.72
C VAL A 573 -28.85 7.97 -7.27
N LEU A 574 -29.95 8.45 -6.68
CA LEU A 574 -30.40 8.07 -5.32
C LEU A 574 -31.93 7.85 -5.20
N ARG A 575 -32.60 7.41 -6.28
CA ARG A 575 -33.91 6.75 -6.18
C ARG A 575 -33.69 5.23 -6.16
N PRO A 576 -34.54 4.44 -5.49
CA PRO A 576 -34.68 3.03 -5.79
C PRO A 576 -34.83 2.79 -7.29
N ARG A 577 -33.99 1.95 -7.90
CA ARG A 577 -34.18 1.47 -9.29
C ARG A 577 -35.54 0.75 -9.45
N PHE A 578 -36.09 0.22 -8.34
CA PHE A 578 -37.41 -0.42 -8.27
C PHE A 578 -38.24 0.14 -7.13
N SER A 579 -39.47 0.57 -7.44
CA SER A 579 -40.45 1.01 -6.45
C SER A 579 -41.06 -0.16 -5.67
N ASP A 580 -41.59 0.12 -4.47
CA ASP A 580 -42.33 -0.88 -3.68
C ASP A 580 -43.50 -1.51 -4.48
N ASP A 581 -44.14 -0.76 -5.39
CA ASP A 581 -45.22 -1.25 -6.26
C ASP A 581 -44.73 -2.16 -7.39
N GLU A 582 -43.51 -1.95 -7.91
CA GLU A 582 -42.87 -2.88 -8.85
C GLU A 582 -42.49 -4.18 -8.17
N ILE A 583 -41.89 -4.09 -6.98
CA ILE A 583 -41.56 -5.26 -6.15
C ILE A 583 -42.84 -6.03 -5.79
N ARG A 584 -43.92 -5.35 -5.41
CA ARG A 584 -45.24 -5.98 -5.15
C ARG A 584 -45.82 -6.66 -6.40
N ARG A 585 -45.69 -6.07 -7.60
CA ARG A 585 -46.15 -6.68 -8.85
C ARG A 585 -45.36 -7.95 -9.20
N VAL A 586 -44.03 -7.91 -9.10
CA VAL A 586 -43.16 -9.08 -9.32
C VAL A 586 -43.43 -10.18 -8.28
N ALA A 587 -43.60 -9.80 -7.01
CA ALA A 587 -43.98 -10.73 -5.95
C ALA A 587 -45.36 -11.37 -6.16
N ALA A 588 -46.31 -10.65 -6.77
CA ALA A 588 -47.64 -11.16 -7.09
C ALA A 588 -47.62 -12.19 -8.23
N SER A 589 -46.74 -12.03 -9.23
CA SER A 589 -46.62 -12.99 -10.34
C SER A 589 -45.95 -14.32 -9.97
N VAL A 590 -45.18 -14.39 -8.88
CA VAL A 590 -44.57 -15.65 -8.41
C VAL A 590 -45.59 -16.49 -7.62
N PRO A 591 -45.98 -17.69 -8.10
CA PRO A 591 -47.03 -18.50 -7.49
C PRO A 591 -46.61 -19.10 -6.14
N ALA A 592 -47.55 -19.26 -5.23
CA ALA A 592 -47.34 -19.84 -3.90
C ALA A 592 -47.40 -21.39 -3.92
N THR A 593 -46.55 -22.02 -4.73
CA THR A 593 -46.59 -23.47 -4.98
C THR A 593 -45.29 -24.15 -4.54
N GLY A 594 -45.33 -24.86 -3.42
CA GLY A 594 -44.21 -25.69 -2.94
C GLY A 594 -44.27 -25.99 -1.44
N VAL A 595 -43.28 -26.74 -0.94
CA VAL A 595 -43.06 -27.01 0.50
C VAL A 595 -42.21 -25.90 1.15
N GLN A 596 -41.63 -25.01 0.36
CA GLN A 596 -40.71 -23.96 0.80
C GLN A 596 -41.43 -22.81 1.49
N ARG A 597 -40.84 -22.29 2.58
CA ARG A 597 -41.40 -21.14 3.34
C ARG A 597 -41.07 -19.77 2.73
N LEU A 598 -40.00 -19.69 1.93
CA LEU A 598 -39.49 -18.48 1.29
C LEU A 598 -39.27 -18.72 -0.21
N VAL A 599 -39.39 -17.67 -1.02
CA VAL A 599 -38.97 -17.65 -2.41
C VAL A 599 -38.40 -16.28 -2.79
N GLY A 600 -37.22 -16.24 -3.40
CA GLY A 600 -36.64 -15.04 -3.99
C GLY A 600 -37.45 -14.65 -5.23
N VAL A 601 -38.09 -13.48 -5.21
CA VAL A 601 -38.91 -12.99 -6.34
C VAL A 601 -38.13 -12.01 -7.22
N MET A 602 -37.07 -11.40 -6.68
CA MET A 602 -36.13 -10.56 -7.41
C MET A 602 -34.74 -10.69 -6.76
N ASP A 603 -33.71 -10.85 -7.58
CA ASP A 603 -32.31 -10.73 -7.19
C ASP A 603 -31.58 -10.10 -8.40
N ARG A 604 -31.30 -8.79 -8.32
CA ARG A 604 -30.75 -8.00 -9.42
C ARG A 604 -29.47 -7.32 -8.97
N THR A 605 -28.37 -7.52 -9.69
CA THR A 605 -27.06 -6.95 -9.39
C THR A 605 -26.57 -6.13 -10.59
N HIS A 606 -26.30 -4.85 -10.40
CA HIS A 606 -25.56 -4.02 -11.35
C HIS A 606 -24.14 -3.83 -10.85
N ILE A 607 -23.15 -4.00 -11.73
CA ILE A 607 -21.73 -3.79 -11.43
C ILE A 607 -21.15 -2.88 -12.52
N MET A 608 -20.37 -1.88 -12.15
CA MET A 608 -19.80 -0.89 -13.07
C MET A 608 -18.30 -0.75 -12.80
N ALA A 609 -17.46 -1.08 -13.79
CA ALA A 609 -16.03 -0.85 -13.74
C ALA A 609 -15.67 0.53 -14.30
N HIS A 610 -14.71 1.23 -13.68
CA HIS A 610 -14.26 2.56 -14.09
C HIS A 610 -12.85 2.52 -14.73
N PRO A 611 -12.51 3.47 -15.64
CA PRO A 611 -11.19 3.52 -16.27
C PRO A 611 -9.99 3.65 -15.31
N ASN A 612 -10.23 4.09 -14.07
CA ASN A 612 -9.23 4.21 -13.01
C ASN A 612 -9.07 2.93 -12.16
N ARG A 613 -9.75 1.82 -12.51
CA ARG A 613 -9.84 0.55 -11.74
C ARG A 613 -10.63 0.61 -10.43
N ALA A 614 -11.31 1.72 -10.13
CA ALA A 614 -12.44 1.70 -9.20
C ALA A 614 -13.60 0.88 -9.81
N TRP A 615 -14.51 0.41 -8.98
CA TRP A 615 -15.76 -0.19 -9.40
C TRP A 615 -16.90 0.15 -8.43
N GLN A 616 -18.13 -0.09 -8.87
CA GLN A 616 -19.34 0.13 -8.08
C GLN A 616 -20.25 -1.08 -8.26
N LEU A 617 -20.96 -1.47 -7.20
CA LEU A 617 -21.97 -2.53 -7.22
C LEU A 617 -23.26 -1.99 -6.59
N GLU A 618 -24.41 -2.27 -7.20
CA GLU A 618 -25.74 -2.05 -6.64
C GLU A 618 -26.53 -3.36 -6.70
N ARG A 619 -27.03 -3.87 -5.56
CA ARG A 619 -27.82 -5.12 -5.52
C ARG A 619 -29.18 -4.91 -4.85
N TRP A 620 -30.21 -5.51 -5.45
CA TRP A 620 -31.59 -5.52 -4.99
C TRP A 620 -32.07 -6.96 -4.80
N VAL A 621 -32.48 -7.31 -3.59
CA VAL A 621 -33.04 -8.62 -3.24
C VAL A 621 -34.44 -8.45 -2.64
N ALA A 622 -35.41 -9.17 -3.19
CA ALA A 622 -36.75 -9.28 -2.63
C ALA A 622 -37.14 -10.76 -2.43
N VAL A 623 -37.60 -11.10 -1.23
CA VAL A 623 -37.93 -12.47 -0.80
C VAL A 623 -39.36 -12.49 -0.27
N LYS A 624 -40.21 -13.30 -0.87
CA LYS A 624 -41.62 -13.48 -0.51
C LYS A 624 -41.76 -14.63 0.48
N ALA A 625 -42.42 -14.39 1.60
CA ALA A 625 -42.85 -15.44 2.52
C ALA A 625 -44.07 -16.17 1.96
N LEU A 626 -43.99 -17.50 1.83
CA LEU A 626 -45.09 -18.37 1.40
C LEU A 626 -45.86 -18.97 2.59
N ALA A 627 -45.21 -19.03 3.75
CA ALA A 627 -45.75 -19.39 5.04
C ALA A 627 -45.19 -18.42 6.10
N PRO A 628 -45.69 -18.41 7.36
CA PRO A 628 -45.09 -17.62 8.42
C PRO A 628 -43.60 -17.97 8.64
N VAL A 629 -42.76 -16.96 8.87
CA VAL A 629 -41.32 -17.10 9.13
C VAL A 629 -40.96 -16.35 10.41
N GLU A 630 -40.20 -17.02 11.27
CA GLU A 630 -39.73 -16.50 12.55
C GLU A 630 -38.70 -15.37 12.38
N GLU A 631 -38.62 -14.50 13.39
CA GLU A 631 -37.69 -13.35 13.41
C GLU A 631 -36.23 -13.81 13.34
N GLY A 632 -35.42 -13.08 12.57
CA GLY A 632 -34.00 -13.37 12.37
C GLY A 632 -33.69 -14.67 11.61
N ARG A 633 -34.70 -15.42 11.14
CA ARG A 633 -34.51 -16.62 10.29
C ARG A 633 -34.14 -16.27 8.85
N LEU A 634 -34.70 -15.20 8.30
CA LEU A 634 -34.18 -14.58 7.08
C LEU A 634 -33.13 -13.54 7.47
N ARG A 635 -31.91 -13.74 6.98
CA ARG A 635 -30.81 -12.78 7.07
C ARG A 635 -30.28 -12.51 5.67
N LEU A 636 -30.04 -11.25 5.36
CA LEU A 636 -29.34 -10.83 4.14
C LEU A 636 -28.16 -9.96 4.57
N GLY A 637 -27.15 -9.82 3.72
CA GLY A 637 -26.02 -8.95 4.04
C GLY A 637 -24.98 -8.86 2.93
N VAL A 638 -24.01 -8.00 3.16
CA VAL A 638 -22.87 -7.74 2.26
C VAL A 638 -21.61 -7.54 3.09
N ALA A 639 -20.54 -8.21 2.71
CA ALA A 639 -19.19 -7.96 3.23
C ALA A 639 -18.45 -7.01 2.28
N TYR A 640 -17.57 -6.17 2.82
CA TYR A 640 -16.78 -5.18 2.09
C TYR A 640 -15.44 -4.92 2.79
N ASP A 641 -14.39 -4.59 2.04
CA ASP A 641 -13.08 -4.16 2.58
C ASP A 641 -13.14 -2.68 2.94
N SER A 642 -13.19 -2.34 4.23
CA SER A 642 -13.35 -0.94 4.65
C SER A 642 -12.11 -0.05 4.45
N TYR A 643 -10.99 -0.59 3.96
CA TYR A 643 -9.83 0.21 3.52
C TYR A 643 -10.00 0.76 2.09
N LEU A 644 -10.66 0.03 1.18
CA LEU A 644 -10.92 0.49 -0.20
C LEU A 644 -12.40 0.78 -0.51
N GLU A 645 -13.34 0.23 0.24
CA GLU A 645 -14.76 0.12 -0.12
C GLU A 645 -15.69 0.79 0.91
N GLU A 646 -16.79 1.37 0.42
CA GLU A 646 -17.85 1.96 1.25
C GLU A 646 -19.20 1.28 0.94
N ALA A 647 -19.76 0.55 1.92
CA ALA A 647 -21.10 -0.03 1.82
C ALA A 647 -22.19 1.00 2.18
N THR A 648 -23.23 1.11 1.34
CA THR A 648 -24.39 1.98 1.55
C THR A 648 -25.69 1.19 1.53
N VAL A 649 -26.49 1.25 2.60
CA VAL A 649 -27.86 0.73 2.58
C VAL A 649 -28.78 1.66 1.78
N LEU A 650 -29.39 1.12 0.72
CA LEU A 650 -30.35 1.84 -0.14
C LEU A 650 -31.81 1.55 0.27
N ARG A 651 -32.10 0.31 0.71
CA ARG A 651 -33.42 -0.12 1.19
C ARG A 651 -33.28 -1.26 2.19
N ALA A 652 -34.03 -1.22 3.29
CA ALA A 652 -34.23 -2.36 4.18
C ALA A 652 -35.66 -2.30 4.75
N ALA A 653 -36.55 -3.21 4.32
CA ALA A 653 -37.96 -3.16 4.69
C ALA A 653 -38.71 -4.50 4.55
N VAL A 654 -39.85 -4.61 5.24
CA VAL A 654 -40.90 -5.60 4.95
C VAL A 654 -42.10 -4.89 4.34
N LEU A 655 -42.47 -5.28 3.12
CA LEU A 655 -43.71 -4.88 2.46
C LEU A 655 -44.81 -5.86 2.88
N ARG A 656 -45.75 -5.41 3.72
CA ARG A 656 -46.80 -6.28 4.26
C ARG A 656 -47.83 -6.70 3.19
N ALA A 657 -48.32 -7.93 3.29
CA ALA A 657 -49.25 -8.55 2.34
C ALA A 657 -50.60 -7.81 2.24
N ASP A 658 -51.05 -7.21 3.34
CA ASP A 658 -52.30 -6.45 3.47
C ASP A 658 -52.26 -5.05 2.81
N GLY A 659 -51.11 -4.65 2.26
CA GLY A 659 -50.91 -3.32 1.69
C GLY A 659 -50.65 -2.21 2.73
N SER A 660 -50.49 -2.56 4.01
CA SER A 660 -50.10 -1.60 5.04
C SER A 660 -48.69 -1.04 4.83
N LYS A 661 -48.35 0.02 5.59
CA LYS A 661 -47.10 0.77 5.43
C LYS A 661 -45.88 -0.16 5.57
N PRO A 662 -44.84 -0.02 4.72
CA PRO A 662 -43.59 -0.75 4.86
C PRO A 662 -43.00 -0.61 6.26
N VAL A 663 -42.64 -1.75 6.88
CA VAL A 663 -41.92 -1.77 8.15
C VAL A 663 -40.43 -1.65 7.85
N ALA A 664 -39.74 -0.68 8.44
CA ALA A 664 -38.29 -0.56 8.30
C ALA A 664 -37.57 -1.73 8.99
N VAL A 665 -36.50 -2.24 8.38
CA VAL A 665 -35.72 -3.37 8.90
C VAL A 665 -34.39 -2.85 9.47
N PRO A 666 -34.03 -3.22 10.71
CA PRO A 666 -32.75 -2.83 11.29
C PRO A 666 -31.60 -3.55 10.60
N TYR A 667 -30.45 -2.88 10.57
CA TYR A 667 -29.19 -3.47 10.14
C TYR A 667 -28.08 -3.13 11.13
N GLY A 668 -27.14 -4.07 11.29
CA GLY A 668 -25.86 -3.82 11.95
C GLY A 668 -24.75 -3.76 10.90
N ASP A 669 -23.64 -3.10 11.24
CA ASP A 669 -22.40 -3.08 10.46
C ASP A 669 -21.25 -3.40 11.42
N ILE A 670 -20.68 -4.61 11.28
CA ILE A 670 -19.72 -5.20 12.23
C ILE A 670 -18.41 -5.53 11.53
N GLY A 671 -17.29 -5.46 12.25
CA GLY A 671 -16.07 -6.15 11.81
C GLY A 671 -16.29 -7.66 11.87
N VAL A 672 -15.67 -8.41 10.95
CA VAL A 672 -15.88 -9.87 10.84
C VAL A 672 -14.64 -10.71 11.19
N SER A 673 -13.61 -10.10 11.81
CA SER A 673 -12.33 -10.73 12.12
C SER A 673 -12.44 -12.04 12.91
N GLU A 674 -11.61 -13.01 12.52
CA GLU A 674 -11.56 -14.36 13.06
C GLU A 674 -10.53 -14.45 14.18
N GLU A 675 -10.86 -13.83 15.32
CA GLU A 675 -10.00 -13.80 16.53
C GLU A 675 -9.62 -15.21 17.02
N GLU A 676 -10.53 -16.19 16.87
CA GLU A 676 -10.32 -17.61 17.20
C GLU A 676 -9.19 -18.26 16.38
N PHE A 677 -8.83 -17.69 15.22
CA PHE A 677 -7.74 -18.14 14.35
C PHE A 677 -6.57 -17.15 14.27
N ASN A 678 -6.57 -16.10 15.11
CA ASN A 678 -5.62 -14.98 15.07
C ASN A 678 -5.58 -14.25 13.71
N LEU A 679 -6.72 -14.13 13.03
CA LEU A 679 -6.86 -13.44 11.74
C LEU A 679 -7.62 -12.12 11.89
N TYR A 680 -6.93 -11.02 11.60
CA TYR A 680 -7.43 -9.65 11.73
C TYR A 680 -7.36 -8.94 10.38
N TYR A 681 -8.44 -8.25 9.99
CA TYR A 681 -8.60 -7.64 8.67
C TYR A 681 -9.59 -6.47 8.70
N ASP A 682 -9.50 -5.57 7.72
CA ASP A 682 -10.41 -4.42 7.56
C ASP A 682 -11.79 -4.79 6.98
N MET A 683 -12.08 -6.08 6.81
CA MET A 683 -13.38 -6.56 6.34
C MET A 683 -14.49 -6.26 7.34
N ARG A 684 -15.58 -5.67 6.84
CA ARG A 684 -16.81 -5.37 7.57
C ARG A 684 -18.00 -6.03 6.90
N GLN A 685 -19.06 -6.32 7.65
CA GLN A 685 -20.30 -6.89 7.14
C GLN A 685 -21.54 -6.12 7.60
N VAL A 686 -22.29 -5.58 6.63
CA VAL A 686 -23.65 -5.09 6.84
C VAL A 686 -24.60 -6.27 6.86
N THR A 687 -25.35 -6.45 7.95
CA THR A 687 -26.32 -7.55 8.14
C THR A 687 -27.72 -7.01 8.40
N PHE A 688 -28.67 -7.41 7.56
CA PHE A 688 -30.10 -7.12 7.69
C PHE A 688 -30.79 -8.25 8.45
N THR A 689 -31.37 -7.94 9.62
CA THR A 689 -32.11 -8.91 10.45
C THR A 689 -33.60 -8.65 10.34
N PHE A 690 -34.31 -9.52 9.60
CA PHE A 690 -35.73 -9.32 9.33
C PHE A 690 -36.61 -9.73 10.53
N PRO A 691 -37.64 -8.93 10.88
CA PRO A 691 -38.65 -9.31 11.88
C PRO A 691 -39.54 -10.43 11.32
N ALA A 692 -40.38 -11.02 12.18
CA ALA A 692 -41.30 -12.07 11.77
C ALA A 692 -42.19 -11.67 10.57
N LEU A 693 -42.26 -12.56 9.59
CA LEU A 693 -42.97 -12.38 8.32
C LEU A 693 -44.27 -13.19 8.31
N ALA A 694 -45.37 -12.59 7.89
CA ALA A 694 -46.61 -13.28 7.60
C ALA A 694 -46.58 -13.90 6.18
N ALA A 695 -47.42 -14.90 5.92
CA ALA A 695 -47.57 -15.45 4.57
C ALA A 695 -48.07 -14.34 3.60
N GLY A 696 -47.33 -14.13 2.52
CA GLY A 696 -47.55 -13.06 1.54
C GLY A 696 -46.71 -11.80 1.74
N ASP A 697 -46.03 -11.63 2.89
CA ASP A 697 -45.12 -10.51 3.11
C ASP A 697 -43.89 -10.62 2.20
N VAL A 698 -43.32 -9.48 1.81
CA VAL A 698 -42.09 -9.41 1.02
C VAL A 698 -41.01 -8.67 1.79
N ALA A 699 -39.96 -9.39 2.19
CA ALA A 699 -38.72 -8.83 2.70
C ALA A 699 -37.91 -8.24 1.54
N VAL A 700 -37.40 -7.02 1.71
CA VAL A 700 -36.62 -6.28 0.70
C VAL A 700 -35.35 -5.74 1.34
N ALA A 701 -34.21 -6.05 0.74
CA ALA A 701 -32.93 -5.41 1.01
C ALA A 701 -32.33 -4.90 -0.30
N ALA A 702 -31.73 -3.72 -0.26
CA ALA A 702 -30.91 -3.21 -1.34
C ALA A 702 -29.75 -2.37 -0.81
N TRP A 703 -28.60 -2.50 -1.45
CA TRP A 703 -27.36 -1.87 -1.02
C TRP A 703 -26.47 -1.54 -2.22
N GLY A 704 -25.60 -0.55 -2.03
CA GLY A 704 -24.47 -0.27 -2.89
C GLY A 704 -23.14 -0.60 -2.19
N VAL A 705 -22.11 -0.90 -2.97
CA VAL A 705 -20.70 -0.89 -2.54
C VAL A 705 -19.93 -0.08 -3.58
N ASP A 706 -19.27 0.99 -3.14
CA ASP A 706 -18.38 1.82 -3.95
C ASP A 706 -16.92 1.50 -3.59
N SER A 707 -16.05 1.20 -4.56
CA SER A 707 -14.63 0.94 -4.30
C SER A 707 -13.71 2.05 -4.80
N SER A 708 -12.55 2.19 -4.15
CA SER A 708 -11.45 3.07 -4.53
C SER A 708 -10.38 2.32 -5.34
N PRO A 709 -9.61 3.01 -6.22
CA PRO A 709 -8.52 2.38 -6.95
C PRO A 709 -7.45 1.76 -6.04
N SER A 710 -7.32 0.43 -6.08
CA SER A 710 -6.28 -0.31 -5.35
C SER A 710 -4.86 0.16 -5.73
N PRO A 711 -3.98 0.46 -4.75
CA PRO A 711 -2.56 0.75 -5.00
C PRO A 711 -1.81 -0.38 -5.73
N LEU A 712 -2.24 -1.63 -5.53
CA LEU A 712 -1.69 -2.81 -6.22
C LEU A 712 -2.20 -2.93 -7.67
N ARG A 713 -3.04 -1.98 -8.10
CA ARG A 713 -3.70 -1.90 -9.41
C ARG A 713 -4.47 -3.19 -9.73
N THR A 714 -5.10 -3.78 -8.72
CA THR A 714 -5.83 -5.06 -8.81
C THR A 714 -6.71 -5.13 -10.06
N PRO A 715 -6.75 -6.27 -10.78
CA PRO A 715 -7.71 -6.51 -11.84
C PRO A 715 -9.15 -6.32 -11.36
N PHE A 716 -10.04 -5.85 -12.23
CA PHE A 716 -11.48 -5.91 -11.95
C PHE A 716 -11.94 -7.36 -12.10
N SER A 717 -12.45 -7.94 -11.02
CA SER A 717 -12.86 -9.34 -10.93
C SER A 717 -13.73 -9.60 -9.69
N GLY A 718 -14.56 -10.64 -9.69
CA GLY A 718 -15.33 -11.05 -8.53
C GLY A 718 -16.26 -12.24 -8.80
N VAL A 719 -17.11 -12.55 -7.81
CA VAL A 719 -18.06 -13.68 -7.87
C VAL A 719 -19.46 -13.25 -7.41
N VAL A 720 -20.48 -13.49 -8.24
CA VAL A 720 -21.88 -13.32 -7.88
C VAL A 720 -22.49 -14.68 -7.51
N TRP A 721 -22.74 -14.91 -6.23
CA TRP A 721 -23.43 -16.10 -5.75
C TRP A 721 -24.92 -16.08 -6.16
N LEU A 722 -25.33 -17.05 -6.99
CA LEU A 722 -26.65 -17.10 -7.62
C LEU A 722 -27.69 -17.80 -6.72
N GLN A 723 -27.30 -18.81 -5.94
CA GLN A 723 -28.21 -19.50 -5.00
C GLN A 723 -28.39 -18.77 -3.66
N ALA A 724 -29.26 -19.33 -2.81
CA ALA A 724 -29.51 -19.00 -1.40
C ALA A 724 -30.11 -20.24 -0.70
N ASP A 725 -30.41 -20.16 0.60
CA ASP A 725 -31.14 -21.21 1.34
C ASP A 725 -32.61 -21.36 0.89
N TYR A 726 -33.12 -20.39 0.13
CA TYR A 726 -34.43 -20.42 -0.55
C TYR A 726 -34.27 -20.42 -2.09
N PRO A 727 -35.22 -21.00 -2.85
CA PRO A 727 -35.20 -20.95 -4.31
C PRO A 727 -35.49 -19.52 -4.80
N LYS A 728 -34.98 -19.15 -5.99
CA LYS A 728 -35.21 -17.84 -6.61
C LYS A 728 -35.88 -18.01 -7.97
N HIS A 729 -36.84 -17.16 -8.30
CA HIS A 729 -37.53 -17.18 -9.59
C HIS A 729 -36.56 -16.88 -10.75
N GLY A 730 -35.62 -15.97 -10.52
CA GLY A 730 -34.46 -15.71 -11.37
C GLY A 730 -33.46 -14.78 -10.69
N VAL A 731 -32.30 -14.62 -11.31
CA VAL A 731 -31.24 -13.66 -10.96
C VAL A 731 -30.84 -12.92 -12.25
N GLU A 732 -30.66 -11.60 -12.19
CA GLU A 732 -30.16 -10.81 -13.30
C GLU A 732 -28.89 -10.06 -12.88
N VAL A 733 -27.85 -10.15 -13.70
CA VAL A 733 -26.58 -9.44 -13.51
C VAL A 733 -26.33 -8.54 -14.72
N GLU A 734 -26.14 -7.24 -14.46
CA GLU A 734 -25.72 -6.22 -15.41
C GLU A 734 -24.26 -5.86 -15.08
N ILE A 735 -23.32 -6.00 -16.04
CA ILE A 735 -21.93 -5.59 -15.85
C ILE A 735 -21.54 -4.57 -16.92
N SER A 736 -21.29 -3.33 -16.51
CA SER A 736 -20.88 -2.21 -17.36
C SER A 736 -19.36 -2.04 -17.33
N MET A 737 -18.74 -2.08 -18.51
CA MET A 737 -17.30 -2.00 -18.73
C MET A 737 -16.92 -0.75 -19.52
N PRO A 738 -15.80 -0.07 -19.21
CA PRO A 738 -15.37 1.11 -19.94
C PRO A 738 -14.83 0.75 -21.33
N PRO A 739 -14.87 1.68 -22.31
CA PRO A 739 -14.46 1.40 -23.69
C PRO A 739 -13.05 0.81 -23.79
N GLY A 740 -12.90 -0.29 -24.53
CA GLY A 740 -11.61 -0.95 -24.76
C GLY A 740 -11.09 -1.80 -23.59
N THR A 741 -11.96 -2.17 -22.63
CA THR A 741 -11.64 -3.15 -21.57
C THR A 741 -12.48 -4.41 -21.76
N ASP A 742 -11.83 -5.54 -22.00
CA ASP A 742 -12.49 -6.83 -22.14
C ASP A 742 -12.95 -7.38 -20.78
N LEU A 743 -14.06 -8.14 -20.78
CA LEU A 743 -14.59 -8.84 -19.61
C LEU A 743 -14.80 -10.31 -19.93
N PHE A 744 -14.14 -11.17 -19.18
CA PHE A 744 -14.26 -12.61 -19.23
C PHE A 744 -15.14 -13.05 -18.05
N HIS A 745 -16.11 -13.94 -18.29
CA HIS A 745 -17.05 -14.39 -17.26
C HIS A 745 -17.48 -15.84 -17.50
N ARG A 746 -17.93 -16.51 -16.44
CA ARG A 746 -18.29 -17.93 -16.46
C ARG A 746 -19.22 -18.32 -15.31
N ALA A 747 -20.18 -19.21 -15.57
CA ALA A 747 -20.96 -19.86 -14.51
C ALA A 747 -20.26 -21.14 -14.00
N GLY A 748 -20.29 -21.37 -12.67
CA GLY A 748 -19.72 -22.56 -12.04
C GLY A 748 -20.39 -23.89 -12.47
N PRO A 749 -19.74 -25.05 -12.23
CA PRO A 749 -19.87 -26.24 -13.10
C PRO A 749 -21.28 -26.79 -13.33
N ASP A 750 -22.12 -26.84 -12.29
CA ASP A 750 -23.53 -27.26 -12.40
C ASP A 750 -24.47 -26.07 -12.22
N SER A 751 -24.53 -25.20 -13.24
CA SER A 751 -25.60 -24.20 -13.40
C SER A 751 -26.93 -24.93 -13.71
N VAL A 752 -27.53 -25.53 -12.67
CA VAL A 752 -28.61 -26.54 -12.62
C VAL A 752 -29.71 -26.42 -13.70
N GLY A 753 -29.41 -26.84 -14.94
CA GLY A 753 -30.32 -26.68 -16.08
C GLY A 753 -30.73 -25.22 -16.37
N LEU A 754 -29.93 -24.25 -15.90
CA LEU A 754 -30.25 -22.84 -15.93
C LEU A 754 -30.09 -22.28 -17.34
N THR A 755 -31.17 -21.75 -17.91
CA THR A 755 -31.07 -20.90 -19.09
C THR A 755 -30.26 -19.66 -18.73
N VAL A 756 -29.15 -19.44 -19.43
CA VAL A 756 -28.42 -18.17 -19.41
C VAL A 756 -28.83 -17.38 -20.66
N GLU A 757 -29.63 -16.33 -20.47
CA GLU A 757 -29.81 -15.33 -21.52
C GLU A 757 -28.68 -14.30 -21.39
N GLN A 758 -27.87 -14.18 -22.45
CA GLN A 758 -26.79 -13.20 -22.52
C GLN A 758 -27.05 -12.19 -23.64
N ASP A 759 -27.20 -10.92 -23.28
CA ASP A 759 -27.11 -9.80 -24.23
C ASP A 759 -25.79 -9.05 -24.00
N VAL A 760 -25.16 -8.56 -25.07
CA VAL A 760 -24.03 -7.63 -24.99
C VAL A 760 -24.34 -6.42 -25.85
N THR A 761 -24.44 -5.24 -25.22
CA THR A 761 -24.62 -3.97 -25.92
C THR A 761 -23.34 -3.15 -25.87
N SER A 762 -23.10 -2.33 -26.90
CA SER A 762 -21.95 -1.42 -26.97
C SER A 762 -22.40 -0.04 -27.44
N GLY A 763 -21.75 0.99 -26.91
CA GLY A 763 -22.02 2.40 -27.22
C GLY A 763 -20.82 3.28 -26.88
N GLU A 764 -20.98 4.60 -27.03
CA GLU A 764 -19.88 5.56 -26.79
C GLU A 764 -19.37 5.56 -25.33
N GLU A 765 -20.21 5.17 -24.37
CA GLU A 765 -19.88 5.14 -22.95
C GLU A 765 -19.27 3.81 -22.47
N GLY A 766 -19.33 2.73 -23.26
CA GLY A 766 -18.80 1.42 -22.86
C GLY A 766 -19.46 0.20 -23.49
N VAL A 767 -19.25 -0.95 -22.86
CA VAL A 767 -19.88 -2.25 -23.18
C VAL A 767 -20.68 -2.71 -21.96
N VAL A 768 -21.91 -3.18 -22.14
CA VAL A 768 -22.75 -3.70 -21.05
C VAL A 768 -23.13 -5.16 -21.33
N HIS A 769 -22.76 -6.03 -20.40
CA HIS A 769 -23.11 -7.44 -20.39
C HIS A 769 -24.34 -7.65 -19.52
N TRP A 770 -25.40 -8.23 -20.08
CA TRP A 770 -26.58 -8.67 -19.35
C TRP A 770 -26.55 -10.20 -19.27
N LEU A 771 -26.73 -10.73 -18.06
CA LEU A 771 -26.71 -12.17 -17.79
C LEU A 771 -27.91 -12.52 -16.91
N ARG A 772 -28.88 -13.24 -17.46
CA ARG A 772 -30.11 -13.64 -16.74
C ARG A 772 -30.13 -15.14 -16.52
N PHE A 773 -30.40 -15.57 -15.30
CA PHE A 773 -30.37 -16.95 -14.85
C PHE A 773 -31.70 -17.33 -14.18
N GLY A 774 -32.28 -18.48 -14.52
CA GLY A 774 -33.43 -18.99 -13.76
C GLY A 774 -34.12 -20.20 -14.39
N PRO A 775 -34.99 -20.91 -13.64
CA PRO A 775 -35.28 -20.71 -12.21
C PRO A 775 -34.21 -21.34 -11.30
N ILE A 776 -33.84 -20.66 -10.22
CA ILE A 776 -32.75 -21.08 -9.33
C ILE A 776 -33.28 -21.98 -8.19
N PRO A 777 -32.80 -23.23 -8.04
CA PRO A 777 -33.12 -24.05 -6.87
C PRO A 777 -32.39 -23.55 -5.62
N ALA A 778 -32.97 -23.80 -4.43
CA ALA A 778 -32.28 -23.58 -3.16
C ALA A 778 -30.97 -24.38 -3.10
N GLN A 779 -29.95 -23.83 -2.44
CA GLN A 779 -28.74 -24.55 -2.10
C GLN A 779 -29.08 -25.77 -1.21
N ALA A 780 -28.40 -26.89 -1.44
CA ALA A 780 -28.46 -28.02 -0.52
C ALA A 780 -27.52 -27.77 0.66
N ASP A 781 -28.07 -27.87 1.88
CA ASP A 781 -27.34 -27.79 3.14
C ASP A 781 -27.15 -29.22 3.66
N GLU A 782 -26.13 -29.90 3.14
CA GLU A 782 -25.84 -31.31 3.43
C GLU A 782 -24.50 -31.41 4.18
N PRO A 783 -24.46 -31.98 5.41
CA PRO A 783 -23.22 -32.11 6.19
C PRO A 783 -22.12 -32.79 5.39
N LEU A 784 -20.89 -32.26 5.45
CA LEU A 784 -19.75 -32.75 4.67
C LEU A 784 -20.04 -32.78 3.14
N GLY A 785 -20.75 -31.77 2.62
CA GLY A 785 -20.80 -31.48 1.19
C GLY A 785 -19.46 -30.96 0.63
N PRO A 786 -19.34 -30.77 -0.69
CA PRO A 786 -18.13 -30.23 -1.30
C PRO A 786 -17.99 -28.71 -1.04
N GLY A 787 -16.78 -28.17 -1.22
CA GLY A 787 -16.49 -26.74 -1.05
C GLY A 787 -17.34 -25.80 -1.91
N ARG A 788 -17.42 -24.53 -1.50
CA ARG A 788 -18.43 -23.56 -1.95
C ARG A 788 -18.54 -23.39 -3.48
N PHE A 789 -17.42 -23.34 -4.19
CA PHE A 789 -17.40 -23.22 -5.67
C PHE A 789 -17.91 -24.49 -6.38
N ARG A 790 -17.94 -25.64 -5.69
CA ARG A 790 -18.48 -26.92 -6.20
C ARG A 790 -19.92 -27.16 -5.75
N SER A 791 -20.32 -26.68 -4.56
CA SER A 791 -21.66 -26.88 -4.00
C SER A 791 -22.71 -25.88 -4.50
N THR A 792 -22.28 -24.69 -4.92
CA THR A 792 -23.16 -23.52 -5.04
C THR A 792 -23.00 -22.86 -6.40
N ALA A 793 -24.10 -22.75 -7.17
CA ALA A 793 -24.09 -22.08 -8.46
C ALA A 793 -23.80 -20.56 -8.31
N HIS A 794 -22.87 -20.09 -9.12
CA HIS A 794 -22.28 -18.75 -9.05
C HIS A 794 -21.82 -18.30 -10.45
N LEU A 795 -21.59 -16.99 -10.60
CA LEU A 795 -20.99 -16.35 -11.77
C LEU A 795 -19.64 -15.74 -11.38
N GLU A 796 -18.55 -16.23 -11.94
CA GLU A 796 -17.21 -15.64 -11.86
C GLU A 796 -17.03 -14.63 -13.00
N TYR A 797 -16.32 -13.52 -12.73
CA TYR A 797 -15.92 -12.58 -13.76
C TYR A 797 -14.54 -11.98 -13.48
N SER A 798 -13.78 -11.66 -14.53
CA SER A 798 -12.44 -11.05 -14.44
C SER A 798 -12.08 -10.30 -15.72
N THR A 799 -11.18 -9.32 -15.56
CA THR A 799 -10.45 -8.66 -16.66
C THR A 799 -9.19 -9.41 -17.07
N LEU A 800 -8.84 -10.49 -16.35
CA LEU A 800 -7.81 -11.45 -16.72
C LEU A 800 -8.46 -12.61 -17.49
N ALA A 801 -7.95 -12.90 -18.69
CA ALA A 801 -8.52 -13.95 -19.53
C ALA A 801 -8.25 -15.36 -18.99
N THR A 802 -7.06 -15.57 -18.41
CA THR A 802 -6.56 -16.90 -18.04
C THR A 802 -6.03 -16.99 -16.61
N TRP A 803 -5.96 -18.19 -16.04
CA TRP A 803 -5.26 -18.41 -14.77
C TRP A 803 -3.76 -18.06 -14.84
N GLU A 804 -3.12 -18.18 -16.02
CA GLU A 804 -1.75 -17.70 -16.22
C GLU A 804 -1.64 -16.17 -16.19
N ASP A 805 -2.68 -15.42 -16.55
CA ASP A 805 -2.69 -13.95 -16.42
C ASP A 805 -2.75 -13.52 -14.95
N PHE A 806 -3.52 -14.24 -14.12
CA PHE A 806 -3.49 -14.07 -12.67
C PHE A 806 -2.08 -14.34 -12.12
N ALA A 807 -1.46 -15.45 -12.52
CA ALA A 807 -0.12 -15.80 -12.08
C ALA A 807 0.92 -14.74 -12.47
N ARG A 808 0.87 -14.24 -13.72
CA ARG A 808 1.74 -13.17 -14.23
C ARG A 808 1.56 -11.83 -13.50
N TRP A 809 0.33 -11.49 -13.10
CA TRP A 809 0.06 -10.28 -12.32
C TRP A 809 0.45 -10.42 -10.85
N TYR A 810 0.22 -11.58 -10.23
CA TYR A 810 0.38 -11.78 -8.78
C TYR A 810 1.81 -12.19 -8.38
N ALA A 811 2.55 -12.93 -9.21
CA ALA A 811 3.94 -13.32 -8.89
C ALA A 811 4.88 -12.13 -8.57
N PRO A 812 4.78 -10.95 -9.21
CA PRO A 812 5.50 -9.74 -8.79
C PRO A 812 5.06 -9.15 -7.44
N VAL A 813 3.82 -9.39 -6.99
CA VAL A 813 3.29 -8.92 -5.70
C VAL A 813 3.83 -9.78 -4.55
N VAL A 814 3.96 -11.09 -4.78
CA VAL A 814 4.57 -12.05 -3.83
C VAL A 814 6.06 -12.33 -4.13
N SER A 815 6.76 -11.38 -4.75
CA SER A 815 8.20 -11.52 -5.03
C SER A 815 9.01 -10.89 -3.89
N PRO A 816 10.15 -11.47 -3.47
CA PRO A 816 11.03 -10.83 -2.49
C PRO A 816 11.70 -9.61 -3.13
N ALA A 817 11.11 -8.42 -2.90
CA ALA A 817 11.56 -7.15 -3.46
C ALA A 817 12.99 -6.76 -3.03
N VAL A 818 13.44 -7.31 -1.90
CA VAL A 818 14.80 -7.26 -1.37
C VAL A 818 15.13 -8.66 -0.85
N GLY A 819 16.40 -9.09 -0.96
CA GLY A 819 16.87 -10.34 -0.35
C GLY A 819 16.84 -10.32 1.18
N GLY A 820 17.26 -11.43 1.81
CA GLY A 820 17.31 -11.53 3.26
C GLY A 820 18.30 -10.56 3.90
N ASP A 821 18.02 -10.10 5.12
CA ASP A 821 18.93 -9.21 5.84
C ASP A 821 20.11 -9.98 6.51
N ALA A 822 20.94 -9.27 7.26
CA ALA A 822 22.07 -9.85 7.97
C ALA A 822 21.64 -10.90 9.03
N SER A 823 20.45 -10.76 9.62
CA SER A 823 19.91 -11.70 10.61
C SER A 823 19.43 -13.01 9.95
N MET A 824 18.73 -12.90 8.81
CA MET A 824 18.32 -14.05 7.99
C MET A 824 19.55 -14.81 7.47
N LYS A 825 20.59 -14.08 7.03
CA LYS A 825 21.87 -14.66 6.60
C LYS A 825 22.62 -15.36 7.73
N ARG A 826 22.59 -14.81 8.95
CA ARG A 826 23.12 -15.48 10.15
C ARG A 826 22.37 -16.77 10.47
N LEU A 827 21.05 -16.80 10.36
CA LEU A 827 20.27 -18.02 10.54
C LEU A 827 20.66 -19.10 9.51
N VAL A 828 20.63 -18.78 8.22
CA VAL A 828 20.97 -19.74 7.15
C VAL A 828 22.40 -20.28 7.34
N ALA A 829 23.37 -19.44 7.70
CA ALA A 829 24.73 -19.86 8.00
C ALA A 829 24.84 -20.74 9.26
N ARG A 830 24.02 -20.48 10.29
CA ARG A 830 23.93 -21.34 11.49
C ARG A 830 23.36 -22.71 11.15
N LEU A 831 22.19 -22.76 10.52
CA LEU A 831 21.54 -24.00 10.12
C LEU A 831 22.45 -24.84 9.20
N ALA A 832 23.13 -24.20 8.24
CA ALA A 832 24.08 -24.89 7.36
C ALA A 832 25.31 -25.45 8.10
N GLY A 833 25.71 -24.85 9.23
CA GLY A 833 26.72 -25.41 10.13
C GLY A 833 26.20 -26.60 10.93
N GLU A 834 24.97 -26.49 11.45
CA GLU A 834 24.29 -27.53 12.24
C GLU A 834 23.98 -28.78 11.40
N THR A 835 23.64 -28.63 10.11
CA THR A 835 23.42 -29.74 9.16
C THR A 835 24.70 -30.24 8.49
N GLY A 836 25.88 -29.73 8.89
CA GLY A 836 27.17 -30.13 8.30
C GLY A 836 27.34 -29.77 6.82
N GLY A 837 26.52 -28.87 6.30
CA GLY A 837 26.45 -28.49 4.88
C GLY A 837 25.64 -29.44 4.00
N ASP A 838 24.94 -30.45 4.55
CA ASP A 838 24.00 -31.22 3.74
C ASP A 838 22.81 -30.36 3.29
N ARG A 839 22.46 -30.48 2.01
CA ARG A 839 21.49 -29.60 1.35
C ARG A 839 20.05 -30.01 1.62
N THR A 840 19.77 -31.30 1.74
CA THR A 840 18.43 -31.79 2.09
C THR A 840 18.11 -31.45 3.53
N ALA A 841 19.02 -31.77 4.46
CA ALA A 841 18.87 -31.41 5.87
C ALA A 841 18.80 -29.89 6.09
N LEU A 842 19.55 -29.08 5.32
CA LEU A 842 19.42 -27.62 5.37
C LEU A 842 18.05 -27.14 4.88
N THR A 843 17.51 -27.76 3.82
CA THR A 843 16.15 -27.47 3.32
C THR A 843 15.12 -27.78 4.40
N GLU A 844 15.18 -28.96 5.01
CA GLU A 844 14.29 -29.40 6.09
C GLU A 844 14.40 -28.50 7.33
N ALA A 845 15.61 -28.11 7.73
CA ALA A 845 15.85 -27.23 8.87
C ALA A 845 15.30 -25.81 8.65
N ILE A 846 15.41 -25.27 7.43
CA ILE A 846 14.80 -23.97 7.08
C ILE A 846 13.28 -24.07 7.04
N CYS A 847 12.71 -25.12 6.44
CA CYS A 847 11.27 -25.38 6.45
C CYS A 847 10.70 -25.49 7.87
N ARG A 848 11.35 -26.27 8.75
CA ARG A 848 10.97 -26.40 10.15
C ARG A 848 11.08 -25.07 10.89
N TYR A 849 12.20 -24.35 10.80
CA TYR A 849 12.34 -23.04 11.46
C TYR A 849 11.17 -22.08 11.14
N VAL A 850 10.74 -21.98 9.87
CA VAL A 850 9.64 -21.08 9.50
C VAL A 850 8.26 -21.61 9.94
N ALA A 851 8.12 -22.91 10.17
CA ALA A 851 6.90 -23.52 10.67
C ALA A 851 6.79 -23.50 12.20
N ASP A 852 7.92 -23.69 12.91
CA ASP A 852 8.02 -23.78 14.37
C ASP A 852 8.19 -22.41 15.05
N GLU A 853 9.08 -21.54 14.56
CA GLU A 853 9.51 -20.30 15.26
C GLU A 853 8.72 -19.05 14.82
N VAL A 854 7.99 -19.11 13.70
CA VAL A 854 7.20 -17.98 13.17
C VAL A 854 5.72 -18.29 13.35
N ARG A 855 5.07 -17.61 14.29
CA ARG A 855 3.66 -17.89 14.67
C ARG A 855 2.69 -17.50 13.55
N TYR A 856 1.59 -18.22 13.43
CA TYR A 856 0.52 -17.86 12.50
C TYR A 856 -0.35 -16.74 13.09
N VAL A 857 -0.25 -15.54 12.52
CA VAL A 857 -1.06 -14.36 12.88
C VAL A 857 -1.25 -13.50 11.64
N GLY A 858 -2.49 -13.34 11.19
CA GLY A 858 -2.81 -12.53 10.01
C GLY A 858 -3.16 -11.10 10.38
N LEU A 859 -2.42 -10.14 9.84
CA LEU A 859 -2.69 -8.70 9.95
C LEU A 859 -2.99 -8.17 8.53
N GLU A 860 -4.10 -8.63 7.97
CA GLU A 860 -4.52 -8.45 6.59
C GLU A 860 -5.20 -7.08 6.36
N PHE A 861 -4.52 -6.02 6.82
CA PHE A 861 -5.02 -4.65 6.77
C PHE A 861 -4.70 -3.98 5.44
N GLY A 862 -5.74 -3.43 4.80
CA GLY A 862 -5.71 -2.81 3.49
C GLY A 862 -4.94 -3.61 2.43
N VAL A 863 -3.87 -3.01 1.88
CA VAL A 863 -3.05 -3.68 0.85
C VAL A 863 -2.45 -5.01 1.32
N HIS A 864 -2.33 -5.23 2.64
CA HIS A 864 -1.79 -6.47 3.21
C HIS A 864 -2.79 -7.63 3.30
N GLY A 865 -4.05 -7.44 2.89
CA GLY A 865 -4.91 -8.55 2.48
C GLY A 865 -4.40 -9.29 1.23
N LEU A 866 -3.54 -8.65 0.42
CA LEU A 866 -3.05 -9.21 -0.85
C LEU A 866 -1.52 -9.15 -1.03
N LYS A 867 -0.84 -8.10 -0.53
CA LYS A 867 0.63 -7.97 -0.55
C LYS A 867 1.20 -8.54 0.76
N PRO A 868 2.05 -9.58 0.74
CA PRO A 868 2.74 -10.03 1.96
C PRO A 868 3.66 -8.92 2.52
N TYR A 869 3.89 -8.96 3.81
CA TYR A 869 4.85 -8.10 4.50
C TYR A 869 6.31 -8.44 4.08
N PRO A 870 7.27 -7.50 4.22
CA PRO A 870 8.67 -7.76 3.89
C PRO A 870 9.25 -8.94 4.70
N PRO A 871 9.95 -9.90 4.09
CA PRO A 871 10.41 -11.12 4.77
C PRO A 871 11.18 -10.90 6.08
N ALA A 872 12.08 -9.92 6.17
CA ALA A 872 12.80 -9.67 7.42
C ALA A 872 11.95 -8.94 8.48
N GLU A 873 10.85 -8.29 8.10
CA GLU A 873 9.88 -7.79 9.07
C GLU A 873 9.13 -8.97 9.71
N VAL A 874 8.61 -9.89 8.90
CA VAL A 874 7.99 -11.16 9.33
C VAL A 874 8.97 -11.96 10.22
N PHE A 875 10.24 -12.02 9.81
CA PHE A 875 11.32 -12.68 10.56
C PHE A 875 11.56 -12.04 11.94
N ARG A 876 11.73 -10.72 12.01
CA ARG A 876 12.00 -10.00 13.28
C ARG A 876 10.80 -9.95 14.22
N ARG A 877 9.57 -9.88 13.69
CA ARG A 877 8.34 -9.88 14.51
C ARG A 877 7.94 -11.29 14.97
N GLY A 878 8.44 -12.34 14.30
CA GLY A 878 8.20 -13.74 14.66
C GLY A 878 6.75 -14.18 14.45
N PHE A 879 6.04 -13.54 13.50
CA PHE A 879 4.69 -13.94 13.10
C PHE A 879 4.31 -13.44 11.69
N GLY A 880 3.35 -14.11 11.06
CA GLY A 880 2.71 -13.71 9.81
C GLY A 880 1.62 -14.68 9.38
N ASP A 881 0.92 -14.35 8.30
CA ASP A 881 -0.08 -15.21 7.66
C ASP A 881 0.54 -16.23 6.67
N CYS A 882 -0.30 -16.83 5.81
CA CYS A 882 0.08 -17.83 4.83
C CYS A 882 1.00 -17.28 3.72
N LYS A 883 0.75 -16.06 3.24
CA LYS A 883 1.54 -15.40 2.19
C LYS A 883 2.85 -14.85 2.76
N ASP A 884 2.83 -14.32 3.98
CA ASP A 884 4.01 -13.90 4.74
C ASP A 884 4.97 -15.06 5.01
N LYS A 885 4.49 -16.15 5.64
CA LYS A 885 5.33 -17.30 6.00
C LYS A 885 5.83 -18.05 4.76
N SER A 886 5.04 -18.13 3.70
CA SER A 886 5.48 -18.71 2.41
C SER A 886 6.56 -17.86 1.75
N LEU A 887 6.42 -16.53 1.72
CA LEU A 887 7.45 -15.65 1.16
C LEU A 887 8.73 -15.61 2.01
N LEU A 888 8.61 -15.64 3.33
CA LEU A 888 9.75 -15.77 4.24
C LEU A 888 10.52 -17.08 4.00
N LEU A 889 9.81 -18.21 3.88
CA LEU A 889 10.42 -19.51 3.57
C LEU A 889 11.16 -19.47 2.23
N VAL A 890 10.50 -19.00 1.16
CA VAL A 890 11.13 -18.85 -0.17
C VAL A 890 12.37 -17.94 -0.11
N THR A 891 12.34 -16.89 0.71
CA THR A 891 13.48 -15.98 0.87
C THR A 891 14.65 -16.62 1.62
N LEU A 892 14.40 -17.39 2.68
CA LEU A 892 15.45 -18.12 3.42
C LEU A 892 16.08 -19.24 2.58
N LEU A 893 15.26 -19.97 1.81
CA LEU A 893 15.74 -20.96 0.85
C LEU A 893 16.58 -20.30 -0.25
N ALA A 894 16.15 -19.15 -0.79
CA ALA A 894 16.93 -18.40 -1.78
C ALA A 894 18.29 -17.90 -1.24
N GLU A 895 18.39 -17.53 0.05
CA GLU A 895 19.66 -17.18 0.70
C GLU A 895 20.56 -18.40 0.95
N ALA A 896 19.99 -19.61 1.07
CA ALA A 896 20.71 -20.89 0.99
C ALA A 896 21.01 -21.34 -0.46
N GLY A 897 20.64 -20.52 -1.45
CA GLY A 897 20.76 -20.82 -2.88
C GLY A 897 19.85 -21.95 -3.36
N ILE A 898 18.80 -22.29 -2.63
CA ILE A 898 17.80 -23.34 -2.94
C ILE A 898 16.62 -22.69 -3.67
N PRO A 899 16.31 -23.05 -4.93
CA PRO A 899 15.14 -22.53 -5.64
C PRO A 899 13.82 -23.01 -5.03
N ALA A 900 12.92 -22.05 -4.79
CA ALA A 900 11.58 -22.28 -4.29
C ALA A 900 10.63 -21.18 -4.78
N HIS A 901 9.33 -21.48 -4.80
CA HIS A 901 8.27 -20.60 -5.28
C HIS A 901 7.10 -20.56 -4.30
N VAL A 902 6.46 -19.39 -4.18
CA VAL A 902 5.14 -19.27 -3.51
C VAL A 902 4.08 -19.90 -4.42
N VAL A 903 3.09 -20.55 -3.82
CA VAL A 903 1.97 -21.20 -4.49
C VAL A 903 0.67 -20.60 -3.97
N ALA A 904 -0.13 -19.99 -4.84
CA ALA A 904 -1.51 -19.65 -4.50
C ALA A 904 -2.35 -20.94 -4.50
N ALA A 905 -3.10 -21.20 -3.44
CA ALA A 905 -3.89 -22.42 -3.27
C ALA A 905 -5.36 -22.09 -3.00
N SER A 906 -6.26 -22.97 -3.49
CA SER A 906 -7.64 -23.06 -3.01
C SER A 906 -7.71 -24.13 -1.92
N THR A 907 -8.28 -23.79 -0.77
CA THR A 907 -8.67 -24.80 0.22
C THR A 907 -9.83 -25.65 -0.30
N VAL A 908 -10.07 -26.77 0.38
CA VAL A 908 -11.23 -27.66 0.20
C VAL A 908 -12.54 -26.97 0.59
N ALA A 909 -12.51 -25.98 1.49
CA ALA A 909 -13.69 -25.23 1.93
C ALA A 909 -14.15 -24.23 0.86
N LEU A 910 -13.20 -23.50 0.25
CA LEU A 910 -13.46 -22.72 -0.96
C LEU A 910 -13.86 -23.65 -2.12
N GLY A 911 -13.09 -24.73 -2.30
CA GLY A 911 -13.31 -25.77 -3.30
C GLY A 911 -13.09 -25.33 -4.74
N ALA A 912 -12.49 -24.15 -4.97
CA ALA A 912 -12.27 -23.62 -6.30
C ALA A 912 -11.26 -24.48 -7.09
N GLU A 913 -11.45 -24.51 -8.40
CA GLU A 913 -10.48 -25.10 -9.33
C GLU A 913 -9.75 -23.99 -10.08
N VAL A 914 -8.45 -24.18 -10.29
CA VAL A 914 -7.63 -23.29 -11.13
C VAL A 914 -8.14 -23.35 -12.55
N LEU A 915 -8.82 -22.29 -12.99
CA LEU A 915 -9.61 -22.28 -14.20
C LEU A 915 -9.69 -20.86 -14.78
N ASP A 916 -10.20 -20.77 -16.00
CA ASP A 916 -10.47 -19.51 -16.70
C ASP A 916 -11.94 -19.08 -16.48
N PRO A 917 -12.21 -17.78 -16.26
CA PRO A 917 -11.26 -16.68 -16.24
C PRO A 917 -10.44 -16.60 -14.95
N GLY A 918 -9.22 -16.05 -15.03
CA GLY A 918 -8.32 -15.94 -13.87
C GLY A 918 -8.84 -14.96 -12.83
N ALA A 919 -9.52 -15.45 -11.79
CA ALA A 919 -10.00 -14.63 -10.68
C ALA A 919 -9.08 -14.81 -9.44
N PRO A 920 -8.61 -13.71 -8.80
CA PRO A 920 -7.90 -13.79 -7.52
C PRO A 920 -8.74 -14.45 -6.41
N THR A 921 -10.07 -14.32 -6.48
CA THR A 921 -11.04 -14.92 -5.55
C THR A 921 -11.14 -16.45 -5.63
N SER A 922 -10.42 -17.09 -6.54
CA SER A 922 -10.33 -18.56 -6.65
C SER A 922 -9.19 -19.14 -5.77
N TYR A 923 -8.56 -18.32 -4.93
CA TYR A 923 -7.48 -18.70 -4.01
C TYR A 923 -7.70 -18.01 -2.67
N ASP A 924 -7.55 -18.76 -1.58
CA ASP A 924 -7.74 -18.33 -0.19
C ASP A 924 -6.56 -18.72 0.72
N HIS A 925 -5.53 -19.37 0.18
CA HIS A 925 -4.35 -19.80 0.94
C HIS A 925 -3.05 -19.67 0.12
N ALA A 926 -1.90 -19.70 0.82
CA ALA A 926 -0.58 -19.67 0.20
C ALA A 926 0.40 -20.63 0.90
N ILE A 927 1.12 -21.41 0.09
CA ILE A 927 2.15 -22.37 0.54
C ILE A 927 3.44 -22.22 -0.29
N ALA A 928 4.47 -23.04 -0.03
CA ALA A 928 5.69 -23.10 -0.83
C ALA A 928 5.79 -24.38 -1.68
N TYR A 929 6.50 -24.29 -2.80
CA TYR A 929 6.97 -25.41 -3.62
C TYR A 929 8.49 -25.30 -3.81
N LEU A 930 9.19 -26.43 -3.72
CA LEU A 930 10.66 -26.50 -3.70
C LEU A 930 11.15 -27.27 -4.93
N ASP A 931 11.77 -26.58 -5.89
CA ASP A 931 12.06 -27.15 -7.22
C ASP A 931 13.03 -28.33 -7.20
N GLU A 932 14.05 -28.29 -6.33
CA GLU A 932 15.11 -29.32 -6.29
C GLU A 932 14.63 -30.67 -5.72
N LEU A 933 13.52 -30.66 -4.98
CA LEU A 933 12.93 -31.84 -4.34
C LEU A 933 11.59 -32.27 -4.97
N ASP A 934 11.00 -31.43 -5.82
CA ASP A 934 9.65 -31.60 -6.41
C ASP A 934 8.55 -31.81 -5.36
N VAL A 935 8.61 -31.04 -4.27
CA VAL A 935 7.70 -31.14 -3.11
C VAL A 935 7.05 -29.81 -2.77
N PHE A 936 5.87 -29.90 -2.16
CA PHE A 936 5.23 -28.78 -1.47
C PHE A 936 5.60 -28.80 0.02
N PHE A 937 5.52 -27.62 0.63
CA PHE A 937 5.56 -27.45 2.08
C PHE A 937 4.62 -26.31 2.47
N ASP A 938 3.79 -26.54 3.47
CA ASP A 938 2.92 -25.51 4.04
C ASP A 938 3.54 -25.00 5.36
N PRO A 939 4.18 -23.81 5.37
CA PRO A 939 4.80 -23.29 6.58
C PRO A 939 3.77 -22.86 7.64
N THR A 940 2.47 -22.81 7.34
CA THR A 940 1.42 -22.56 8.33
C THR A 940 1.09 -23.80 9.16
N SER A 941 1.40 -24.99 8.63
CA SER A 941 1.01 -26.27 9.23
C SER A 941 2.19 -26.99 9.87
N ARG A 942 2.57 -26.52 11.06
CA ARG A 942 3.71 -26.98 11.88
C ARG A 942 3.98 -28.48 11.84
N PHE A 943 2.95 -29.30 12.03
CA PHE A 943 3.06 -30.76 12.17
C PHE A 943 3.06 -31.55 10.85
N VAL A 944 2.97 -30.89 9.69
CA VAL A 944 2.97 -31.56 8.37
C VAL A 944 4.40 -31.92 7.95
N GLY A 945 4.54 -33.02 7.21
CA GLY A 945 5.81 -33.49 6.64
C GLY A 945 6.19 -32.77 5.35
N LEU A 946 7.50 -32.69 5.05
CA LEU A 946 7.95 -32.19 3.74
C LEU A 946 7.48 -33.15 2.63
N GLY A 947 6.79 -32.61 1.61
CA GLY A 947 6.12 -33.42 0.58
C GLY A 947 4.66 -33.76 0.86
N LEU A 948 4.13 -33.43 2.03
CA LEU A 948 2.69 -33.40 2.30
C LEU A 948 2.18 -31.95 2.35
N VAL A 949 0.85 -31.81 2.22
CA VAL A 949 0.09 -30.59 2.52
C VAL A 949 -0.96 -30.93 3.57
N PRO A 950 -1.46 -29.98 4.37
CA PRO A 950 -2.57 -30.25 5.29
C PRO A 950 -3.84 -30.65 4.52
N TRP A 951 -4.74 -31.40 5.16
CA TRP A 951 -5.97 -31.92 4.53
C TRP A 951 -6.89 -30.83 3.97
N GLN A 952 -6.82 -29.60 4.50
CA GLN A 952 -7.51 -28.42 3.96
C GLN A 952 -7.06 -28.08 2.53
N VAL A 953 -5.90 -28.57 2.09
CA VAL A 953 -5.26 -28.28 0.80
C VAL A 953 -5.14 -29.52 -0.08
N GLU A 954 -5.05 -30.74 0.48
CA GLU A 954 -5.08 -32.00 -0.29
C GLU A 954 -6.24 -32.00 -1.31
N GLY A 955 -6.01 -32.48 -2.54
CA GLY A 955 -6.98 -32.50 -3.64
C GLY A 955 -7.47 -31.13 -4.14
N GLY A 956 -7.06 -30.03 -3.52
CA GLY A 956 -7.31 -28.67 -3.98
C GLY A 956 -6.52 -28.31 -5.23
N GLY A 957 -6.92 -27.23 -5.90
CA GLY A 957 -6.15 -26.63 -6.99
C GLY A 957 -5.20 -25.55 -6.48
N GLY A 958 -4.09 -25.35 -7.18
CA GLY A 958 -3.18 -24.22 -6.92
C GLY A 958 -2.35 -23.82 -8.13
N VAL A 959 -1.65 -22.68 -8.02
CA VAL A 959 -0.74 -22.16 -9.05
C VAL A 959 0.60 -21.81 -8.42
N ILE A 960 1.66 -22.44 -8.91
CA ILE A 960 3.05 -22.06 -8.60
C ILE A 960 3.33 -20.72 -9.28
N LEU A 961 3.64 -19.70 -8.47
CA LEU A 961 3.79 -18.31 -8.89
C LEU A 961 5.22 -18.04 -9.39
N ASP A 962 5.52 -18.56 -10.59
CA ASP A 962 6.63 -18.06 -11.40
C ASP A 962 6.14 -17.03 -12.43
N SER A 963 6.76 -15.86 -12.41
CA SER A 963 6.59 -14.81 -13.42
C SER A 963 6.93 -15.22 -14.86
N ARG A 964 7.72 -16.29 -15.06
CA ARG A 964 8.17 -16.77 -16.38
C ARG A 964 7.40 -17.99 -16.87
N VAL A 965 7.26 -19.02 -16.04
CA VAL A 965 6.62 -20.30 -16.36
C VAL A 965 5.67 -20.69 -15.21
N PRO A 966 4.52 -20.01 -15.06
CA PRO A 966 3.53 -20.36 -14.04
C PRO A 966 2.98 -21.76 -14.28
N ARG A 967 2.77 -22.53 -13.21
CA ARG A 967 2.34 -23.94 -13.28
C ARG A 967 1.06 -24.15 -12.47
N LYS A 968 -0.04 -24.55 -13.13
CA LYS A 968 -1.23 -25.11 -12.46
C LYS A 968 -0.86 -26.46 -11.82
N VAL A 969 -1.28 -26.65 -10.59
CA VAL A 969 -1.09 -27.88 -9.81
C VAL A 969 -2.41 -28.34 -9.19
N VAL A 970 -2.47 -29.62 -8.86
CA VAL A 970 -3.51 -30.22 -8.01
C VAL A 970 -2.77 -30.96 -6.91
N PHE A 971 -3.10 -30.67 -5.65
CA PHE A 971 -2.36 -31.24 -4.53
C PHE A 971 -2.71 -32.72 -4.35
N ARG A 972 -1.69 -33.58 -4.23
CA ARG A 972 -1.88 -35.03 -4.14
C ARG A 972 -2.55 -35.41 -2.82
N GLU A 973 -3.54 -36.28 -2.87
CA GLU A 973 -4.14 -36.90 -1.69
C GLU A 973 -3.27 -38.03 -1.14
N GLY A 974 -3.16 -38.13 0.18
CA GLY A 974 -2.49 -39.24 0.85
C GLY A 974 -3.29 -40.56 0.74
N PRO A 975 -2.62 -41.73 0.65
CA PRO A 975 -3.30 -43.02 0.81
C PRO A 975 -3.78 -43.19 2.26
N ALA A 976 -4.83 -44.00 2.46
CA ALA A 976 -5.41 -44.23 3.79
C ALA A 976 -4.42 -44.81 4.81
N GLN A 977 -3.38 -45.50 4.33
CA GLN A 977 -2.37 -46.17 5.14
C GLN A 977 -1.32 -45.22 5.73
N ASP A 978 -1.19 -43.99 5.22
CA ASP A 978 -0.32 -42.95 5.78
C ASP A 978 -1.03 -42.16 6.90
N ASN A 979 -2.36 -42.27 6.97
CA ASN A 979 -3.24 -41.55 7.89
C ASN A 979 -3.91 -42.53 8.88
N ARG A 980 -3.14 -43.04 9.85
CA ARG A 980 -3.62 -44.04 10.82
C ARG A 980 -3.86 -43.44 12.21
N SER A 981 -4.91 -43.94 12.86
CA SER A 981 -5.17 -43.76 14.29
C SER A 981 -5.22 -45.14 14.94
N VAL A 982 -4.22 -45.49 15.74
CA VAL A 982 -4.09 -46.80 16.40
C VAL A 982 -4.20 -46.60 17.91
N LEU A 983 -5.00 -47.43 18.58
CA LEU A 983 -5.10 -47.51 20.03
C LEU A 983 -4.97 -48.98 20.46
N ASP A 984 -4.01 -49.29 21.32
CA ASP A 984 -3.76 -50.64 21.85
C ASP A 984 -3.61 -50.55 23.38
N LEU A 985 -4.67 -50.89 24.12
CA LEU A 985 -4.70 -50.81 25.59
C LEU A 985 -4.96 -52.16 26.23
N SER A 986 -4.28 -52.44 27.34
CA SER A 986 -4.63 -53.49 28.29
C SER A 986 -5.35 -52.88 29.49
N VAL A 987 -6.45 -53.52 29.93
CA VAL A 987 -7.20 -53.13 31.13
C VAL A 987 -7.17 -54.29 32.13
N SER A 988 -6.72 -53.98 33.35
CA SER A 988 -6.58 -54.93 34.45
C SER A 988 -7.74 -54.84 35.45
N ALA A 989 -8.08 -55.97 36.08
CA ALA A 989 -9.18 -56.06 37.03
C ALA A 989 -8.83 -55.42 38.39
N GLY A 990 -9.79 -54.70 38.96
CA GLY A 990 -9.66 -53.99 40.22
C GLY A 990 -10.74 -52.93 40.40
N SER A 991 -10.70 -52.20 41.52
CA SER A 991 -11.48 -50.98 41.71
C SER A 991 -10.59 -49.92 42.37
N PRO A 992 -10.14 -48.88 41.63
CA PRO A 992 -10.33 -48.69 40.18
C PRO A 992 -9.67 -49.80 39.35
N MET A 993 -10.14 -49.99 38.11
CA MET A 993 -9.40 -50.76 37.11
C MET A 993 -8.18 -49.94 36.67
N LEU A 994 -7.02 -50.57 36.43
CA LEU A 994 -5.88 -49.87 35.86
C LEU A 994 -5.76 -50.20 34.37
N PHE A 995 -5.59 -49.17 33.54
CA PHE A 995 -5.31 -49.33 32.11
C PHE A 995 -3.89 -48.85 31.79
N ALA A 996 -3.26 -49.52 30.81
CA ALA A 996 -1.97 -49.10 30.27
C ALA A 996 -1.85 -49.56 28.81
N GLY A 997 -1.20 -48.75 27.98
CA GLY A 997 -0.96 -49.08 26.58
C GLY A 997 -0.46 -47.90 25.77
N GLU A 998 -0.77 -47.89 24.48
CA GLU A 998 -0.20 -46.95 23.52
C GLU A 998 -1.25 -46.46 22.52
N ILE A 999 -1.20 -45.16 22.21
CA ILE A 999 -1.92 -44.53 21.11
C ILE A 999 -0.89 -44.09 20.08
N ARG A 1000 -1.12 -44.37 18.79
CA ARG A 1000 -0.29 -43.88 17.69
C ARG A 1000 -1.11 -43.17 16.63
N PHE A 1001 -0.76 -41.92 16.34
CA PHE A 1001 -1.31 -41.15 15.25
C PHE A 1001 -0.27 -41.01 14.14
N THR A 1002 -0.70 -41.08 12.88
CA THR A 1002 0.17 -40.85 11.70
C THR A 1002 -0.49 -39.93 10.67
N GLY A 1003 0.33 -39.22 9.91
CA GLY A 1003 -0.13 -38.35 8.83
C GLY A 1003 -1.04 -37.22 9.33
N GLN A 1004 -2.17 -37.01 8.65
CA GLN A 1004 -3.15 -35.96 8.95
C GLN A 1004 -3.75 -36.08 10.37
N PHE A 1005 -3.73 -37.26 11.01
CA PHE A 1005 -4.14 -37.39 12.41
C PHE A 1005 -3.18 -36.69 13.37
N VAL A 1006 -1.86 -36.71 13.12
CA VAL A 1006 -0.89 -35.99 13.98
C VAL A 1006 -1.19 -34.49 13.94
N TRP A 1007 -1.43 -33.94 12.75
CA TRP A 1007 -1.85 -32.55 12.58
C TRP A 1007 -3.17 -32.25 13.30
N ARG A 1008 -4.22 -33.10 13.13
CA ARG A 1008 -5.53 -32.91 13.78
C ARG A 1008 -5.42 -32.88 15.30
N VAL A 1009 -4.60 -33.76 15.87
CA VAL A 1009 -4.43 -33.91 17.31
C VAL A 1009 -3.58 -32.79 17.91
N GLN A 1010 -2.44 -32.46 17.30
CA GLN A 1010 -1.53 -31.44 17.82
C GLN A 1010 -2.02 -29.99 17.59
N SER A 1011 -2.75 -29.70 16.51
CA SER A 1011 -3.33 -28.36 16.28
C SER A 1011 -4.45 -28.00 17.27
N ILE A 1012 -5.13 -29.01 17.84
CA ILE A 1012 -6.05 -28.81 18.97
C ILE A 1012 -5.25 -28.52 20.25
N ALA A 1013 -4.16 -29.26 20.48
CA ALA A 1013 -3.29 -29.08 21.65
C ALA A 1013 -2.62 -27.69 21.72
N GLU A 1014 -2.13 -27.14 20.60
CA GLU A 1014 -1.48 -25.81 20.59
C GLU A 1014 -2.41 -24.66 21.03
N ASN A 1015 -3.73 -24.81 20.82
CA ASN A 1015 -4.70 -23.77 21.16
C ASN A 1015 -5.15 -23.78 22.62
N ARG A 1016 -4.74 -24.76 23.45
CA ARG A 1016 -5.16 -24.88 24.85
C ARG A 1016 -4.08 -25.49 25.74
N GLY A 1017 -3.84 -24.89 26.91
CA GLY A 1017 -3.07 -25.50 28.01
C GLY A 1017 -3.84 -26.62 28.71
N ALA A 1018 -4.42 -27.55 27.96
CA ALA A 1018 -5.35 -28.59 28.41
C ALA A 1018 -5.21 -29.89 27.58
N TRP A 1019 -4.01 -30.17 27.06
CA TRP A 1019 -3.69 -31.36 26.25
C TRP A 1019 -4.11 -32.68 26.91
N GLU A 1020 -3.92 -32.80 28.23
CA GLU A 1020 -4.40 -33.93 29.04
C GLU A 1020 -5.91 -34.12 28.89
N GLY A 1021 -6.71 -33.05 28.92
CA GLY A 1021 -8.16 -33.08 28.76
C GLY A 1021 -8.65 -33.41 27.34
N GLU A 1022 -7.86 -33.10 26.31
CA GLU A 1022 -8.15 -33.53 24.93
C GLU A 1022 -7.82 -35.03 24.75
N LEU A 1023 -6.80 -35.55 25.44
CA LEU A 1023 -6.53 -37.00 25.54
C LEU A 1023 -7.57 -37.74 26.38
N GLU A 1024 -8.05 -37.16 27.48
CA GLU A 1024 -9.21 -37.67 28.23
C GLU A 1024 -10.46 -37.72 27.33
N SER A 1025 -10.72 -36.67 26.55
CA SER A 1025 -11.85 -36.64 25.62
C SER A 1025 -11.72 -37.68 24.50
N TYR A 1026 -10.51 -37.97 24.02
CA TYR A 1026 -10.27 -39.05 23.05
C TYR A 1026 -10.42 -40.44 23.68
N LEU A 1027 -9.91 -40.64 24.91
CA LEU A 1027 -10.09 -41.89 25.64
C LEU A 1027 -11.55 -42.13 26.07
N ALA A 1028 -12.34 -41.07 26.27
CA ALA A 1028 -13.75 -41.20 26.65
C ALA A 1028 -14.64 -41.89 25.59
N ASP A 1029 -14.20 -41.97 24.32
CA ASP A 1029 -14.85 -42.78 23.27
C ASP A 1029 -14.61 -44.30 23.43
N TYR A 1030 -13.77 -44.72 24.39
CA TYR A 1030 -13.39 -46.12 24.64
C TYR A 1030 -13.53 -46.53 26.10
N LEU A 1031 -13.08 -45.67 27.02
CA LEU A 1031 -13.11 -45.80 28.46
C LEU A 1031 -13.75 -44.53 29.06
N PRO A 1032 -15.09 -44.39 29.01
CA PRO A 1032 -15.77 -43.19 29.52
C PRO A 1032 -15.43 -42.95 30.99
N GLY A 1033 -14.91 -41.77 31.34
CA GLY A 1033 -14.46 -41.47 32.71
C GLY A 1033 -13.15 -42.16 33.12
N ALA A 1034 -12.24 -42.38 32.16
CA ALA A 1034 -10.84 -42.66 32.44
C ALA A 1034 -10.15 -41.43 33.07
N ASP A 1035 -9.26 -41.69 34.02
CA ASP A 1035 -8.47 -40.73 34.80
C ASP A 1035 -6.99 -41.02 34.51
N ILE A 1036 -6.30 -40.11 33.82
CA ILE A 1036 -4.95 -40.35 33.29
C ILE A 1036 -3.90 -40.05 34.37
N THR A 1037 -3.07 -41.04 34.70
CA THR A 1037 -2.06 -40.94 35.76
C THR A 1037 -0.62 -40.89 35.28
N GLY A 1038 -0.38 -41.13 33.98
CA GLY A 1038 0.94 -41.04 33.36
C GLY A 1038 0.86 -41.04 31.83
N ILE A 1039 1.58 -40.12 31.21
CA ILE A 1039 1.69 -39.90 29.77
C ILE A 1039 3.18 -39.79 29.42
N GLU A 1040 3.65 -40.52 28.42
CA GLU A 1040 4.96 -40.34 27.80
C GLU A 1040 4.80 -40.24 26.27
N GLU A 1041 5.40 -39.23 25.64
CA GLU A 1041 5.18 -38.89 24.23
C GLU A 1041 6.45 -38.93 23.39
N GLU A 1042 6.34 -39.51 22.19
CA GLU A 1042 7.39 -39.52 21.16
C GLU A 1042 6.79 -39.00 19.84
N LEU A 1043 7.02 -37.73 19.53
CA LEU A 1043 6.72 -37.14 18.22
C LEU A 1043 7.92 -37.33 17.28
N THR A 1044 7.69 -37.98 16.15
CA THR A 1044 8.69 -38.15 15.08
C THR A 1044 8.25 -37.42 13.82
N CYS A 1045 9.03 -36.43 13.41
CA CYS A 1045 8.76 -35.63 12.23
C CYS A 1045 9.46 -36.21 11.00
N GLY A 1046 8.70 -36.85 10.11
CA GLY A 1046 9.16 -37.35 8.81
C GLY A 1046 8.25 -36.91 7.65
N PRO A 1047 8.39 -37.52 6.46
CA PRO A 1047 7.48 -37.28 5.33
C PRO A 1047 6.03 -37.64 5.70
N VAL A 1048 5.83 -38.75 6.39
CA VAL A 1048 4.64 -39.03 7.19
C VAL A 1048 5.05 -38.85 8.67
N PRO A 1049 4.48 -37.89 9.41
CA PRO A 1049 4.73 -37.76 10.85
C PRO A 1049 4.10 -38.93 11.62
N GLU A 1050 4.73 -39.38 12.71
CA GLU A 1050 4.15 -40.34 13.67
C GLU A 1050 4.28 -39.76 15.09
N LEU A 1051 3.15 -39.68 15.81
CA LEU A 1051 3.08 -39.34 17.24
C LEU A 1051 2.70 -40.60 18.01
N ARG A 1052 3.55 -41.04 18.94
CA ARG A 1052 3.25 -42.11 19.90
C ARG A 1052 3.02 -41.52 21.28
N ILE A 1053 2.05 -42.09 21.98
CA ILE A 1053 1.62 -41.68 23.31
C ILE A 1053 1.47 -42.96 24.14
N ALA A 1054 2.45 -43.25 24.98
CA ALA A 1054 2.29 -44.27 26.01
C ALA A 1054 1.43 -43.67 27.12
N VAL A 1055 0.31 -44.33 27.44
CA VAL A 1055 -0.69 -43.80 28.37
C VAL A 1055 -1.04 -44.83 29.43
N SER A 1056 -1.20 -44.36 30.66
CA SER A 1056 -1.58 -45.18 31.81
C SER A 1056 -2.48 -44.41 32.78
N GLY A 1057 -3.45 -45.09 33.37
CA GLY A 1057 -4.46 -44.44 34.19
C GLY A 1057 -5.33 -45.39 34.99
N SER A 1058 -6.28 -44.79 35.71
CA SER A 1058 -7.31 -45.47 36.45
C SER A 1058 -8.67 -45.32 35.76
N TRP A 1059 -9.54 -46.31 35.85
CA TRP A 1059 -10.88 -46.27 35.26
C TRP A 1059 -11.93 -46.77 36.25
N VAL A 1060 -12.98 -45.96 36.43
CA VAL A 1060 -14.15 -46.28 37.25
C VAL A 1060 -15.39 -46.08 36.38
N ALA A 1061 -15.87 -47.17 35.76
CA ALA A 1061 -16.89 -47.14 34.74
C ALA A 1061 -18.21 -46.46 35.20
N PRO A 1062 -18.62 -45.32 34.61
CA PRO A 1062 -19.83 -44.61 34.99
C PRO A 1062 -21.09 -45.38 34.53
N GLY A 1063 -21.77 -46.06 35.46
CA GLY A 1063 -23.01 -46.78 35.15
C GLY A 1063 -22.83 -48.15 34.49
N SER A 1064 -21.73 -48.85 34.80
CA SER A 1064 -21.53 -50.28 34.55
C SER A 1064 -21.41 -50.75 33.08
N VAL A 1065 -21.11 -49.88 32.11
CA VAL A 1065 -21.00 -50.25 30.67
C VAL A 1065 -19.72 -49.71 30.01
N LEU A 1066 -19.04 -50.57 29.24
CA LEU A 1066 -18.00 -50.21 28.28
C LEU A 1066 -18.64 -49.73 26.96
N ARG A 1067 -18.25 -48.56 26.48
CA ARG A 1067 -18.79 -47.95 25.25
C ARG A 1067 -17.69 -47.78 24.20
N LEU A 1068 -18.03 -47.96 22.93
CA LEU A 1068 -17.08 -47.87 21.82
C LEU A 1068 -17.61 -46.94 20.73
N THR A 1069 -17.05 -45.74 20.63
CA THR A 1069 -17.45 -44.70 19.66
C THR A 1069 -16.32 -44.22 18.71
N PRO A 1070 -15.45 -45.11 18.16
CA PRO A 1070 -14.30 -44.75 17.31
C PRO A 1070 -14.69 -43.91 16.08
N ASP A 1071 -14.31 -42.62 16.10
CA ASP A 1071 -14.66 -41.54 15.13
C ASP A 1071 -16.15 -41.57 14.69
N LEU A 1072 -17.02 -42.14 15.54
CA LEU A 1072 -18.39 -42.45 15.18
C LEU A 1072 -19.21 -41.18 15.02
N GLU A 1073 -18.80 -40.06 15.62
CA GLU A 1073 -19.41 -38.75 15.44
C GLU A 1073 -19.25 -38.24 13.99
N ALA A 1074 -18.06 -38.37 13.39
CA ALA A 1074 -17.79 -37.94 12.02
C ALA A 1074 -18.61 -38.78 11.01
N LEU A 1075 -18.57 -40.12 11.16
CA LEU A 1075 -19.40 -41.03 10.36
C LEU A 1075 -20.91 -40.83 10.61
N THR A 1076 -21.31 -40.37 11.79
CA THR A 1076 -22.73 -40.06 12.10
C THR A 1076 -23.18 -38.73 11.49
N ARG A 1077 -22.34 -37.70 11.49
CA ARG A 1077 -22.59 -36.47 10.70
C ARG A 1077 -22.71 -36.81 9.20
N ALA A 1078 -21.76 -37.58 8.65
CA ALA A 1078 -21.76 -38.03 7.25
C ALA A 1078 -23.04 -38.80 6.83
N THR A 1079 -23.52 -39.72 7.69
CA THR A 1079 -24.65 -40.63 7.39
C THR A 1079 -26.02 -40.20 7.95
N SER A 1080 -26.09 -38.98 8.48
CA SER A 1080 -27.26 -38.40 9.15
C SER A 1080 -28.50 -38.36 8.25
N LEU A 1081 -28.33 -38.03 6.98
CA LEU A 1081 -29.41 -37.92 5.99
C LEU A 1081 -29.81 -39.31 5.44
N PRO A 1082 -31.10 -39.57 5.12
CA PRO A 1082 -31.52 -40.82 4.50
C PRO A 1082 -31.01 -40.97 3.06
N GLU A 1083 -30.94 -39.86 2.33
CA GLU A 1083 -30.54 -39.69 0.93
C GLU A 1083 -29.73 -38.39 0.83
N ARG A 1084 -29.04 -38.15 -0.28
CA ARG A 1084 -28.25 -36.93 -0.55
C ARG A 1084 -28.51 -36.39 -1.95
N LYS A 1085 -28.17 -35.12 -2.16
CA LYS A 1085 -28.14 -34.44 -3.47
C LYS A 1085 -26.72 -34.06 -3.88
N GLN A 1086 -25.81 -33.95 -2.91
CA GLN A 1086 -24.40 -33.63 -3.14
C GLN A 1086 -23.50 -34.79 -2.73
N VAL A 1087 -22.36 -34.90 -3.42
CA VAL A 1087 -21.24 -35.74 -3.02
C VAL A 1087 -20.88 -35.50 -1.54
N LEU A 1088 -20.60 -36.58 -0.82
CA LEU A 1088 -20.09 -36.55 0.55
C LEU A 1088 -18.56 -36.48 0.49
N VAL A 1089 -17.93 -35.52 1.16
CA VAL A 1089 -16.48 -35.26 1.12
C VAL A 1089 -15.88 -35.27 2.53
N PHE A 1090 -14.94 -36.17 2.77
CA PHE A 1090 -14.13 -36.25 3.98
C PHE A 1090 -12.85 -35.41 3.85
N GLY A 1091 -12.27 -35.00 4.98
CA GLY A 1091 -11.02 -34.22 4.97
C GLY A 1091 -9.87 -34.98 4.30
N TYR A 1092 -9.68 -36.25 4.68
CA TYR A 1092 -8.63 -37.14 4.18
C TYR A 1092 -9.10 -38.61 4.22
N ARG A 1093 -8.37 -39.51 3.53
CA ARG A 1093 -8.56 -40.98 3.58
C ARG A 1093 -7.83 -41.51 4.80
N TYR A 1094 -8.35 -42.52 5.50
CA TYR A 1094 -7.76 -42.95 6.78
C TYR A 1094 -8.00 -44.42 7.16
N VAL A 1095 -7.20 -44.91 8.11
CA VAL A 1095 -7.39 -46.19 8.80
C VAL A 1095 -7.47 -45.93 10.32
N GLN A 1096 -8.42 -46.55 11.00
CA GLN A 1096 -8.51 -46.54 12.46
C GLN A 1096 -8.47 -47.98 12.97
N GLU A 1097 -7.62 -48.23 13.96
CA GLU A 1097 -7.36 -49.55 14.55
C GLU A 1097 -7.46 -49.45 16.08
N VAL A 1098 -8.26 -50.31 16.68
CA VAL A 1098 -8.58 -50.29 18.11
C VAL A 1098 -8.43 -51.71 18.64
N ARG A 1099 -7.50 -51.90 19.57
CA ARG A 1099 -7.32 -53.15 20.30
C ARG A 1099 -7.48 -52.89 21.80
N LEU A 1100 -8.29 -53.72 22.45
CA LEU A 1100 -8.55 -53.68 23.89
C LEU A 1100 -8.40 -55.09 24.46
N ASP A 1101 -7.35 -55.31 25.27
CA ASP A 1101 -7.11 -56.54 26.01
C ASP A 1101 -7.70 -56.42 27.42
N LEU A 1102 -8.89 -56.97 27.63
CA LEU A 1102 -9.69 -56.87 28.86
C LEU A 1102 -9.50 -58.12 29.72
N HIS A 1103 -8.73 -58.01 30.80
CA HIS A 1103 -8.36 -59.14 31.65
C HIS A 1103 -9.51 -59.62 32.57
N PRO A 1104 -9.48 -60.88 33.07
CA PRO A 1104 -10.57 -61.46 33.86
C PRO A 1104 -10.98 -60.63 35.08
N GLY A 1105 -12.25 -60.23 35.14
CA GLY A 1105 -12.78 -59.38 36.22
C GLY A 1105 -12.85 -57.88 35.89
N THR A 1106 -12.70 -57.48 34.63
CA THR A 1106 -12.96 -56.10 34.16
C THR A 1106 -14.38 -55.95 33.64
N VAL A 1107 -14.63 -56.42 32.41
CA VAL A 1107 -15.89 -56.28 31.67
C VAL A 1107 -16.29 -57.63 31.11
N ARG A 1108 -17.57 -58.00 31.25
CA ARG A 1108 -18.14 -59.16 30.58
C ARG A 1108 -18.50 -58.80 29.15
N MET A 1109 -17.72 -59.31 28.20
CA MET A 1109 -17.97 -59.19 26.77
C MET A 1109 -18.28 -60.55 26.11
N PRO A 1110 -19.11 -60.57 25.06
CA PRO A 1110 -19.38 -61.77 24.27
C PRO A 1110 -18.20 -62.13 23.35
N VAL A 1111 -17.46 -63.18 23.71
CA VAL A 1111 -16.36 -63.74 22.91
C VAL A 1111 -16.85 -64.64 21.76
N GLY A 1112 -16.04 -64.78 20.72
CA GLY A 1112 -16.37 -65.53 19.50
C GLY A 1112 -17.16 -64.74 18.46
N ILE A 1113 -17.19 -63.41 18.59
CA ILE A 1113 -17.82 -62.53 17.59
C ILE A 1113 -16.82 -62.20 16.48
N PHE A 1114 -17.30 -62.30 15.23
CA PHE A 1114 -16.66 -61.71 14.06
C PHE A 1114 -17.75 -61.05 13.22
N GLN A 1115 -17.59 -59.77 12.91
CA GLN A 1115 -18.47 -59.00 12.01
C GLN A 1115 -17.61 -58.19 11.05
N ALA A 1116 -17.96 -58.19 9.78
CA ALA A 1116 -17.25 -57.42 8.76
C ALA A 1116 -18.21 -56.90 7.70
N ALA A 1117 -17.87 -55.75 7.12
CA ALA A 1117 -18.50 -55.22 5.91
C ALA A 1117 -17.42 -54.61 5.00
N ASP A 1118 -17.57 -54.82 3.71
CA ASP A 1118 -16.62 -54.42 2.68
C ASP A 1118 -17.42 -53.80 1.52
N GLU A 1119 -17.44 -52.47 1.46
CA GLU A 1119 -18.04 -51.69 0.37
C GLU A 1119 -16.92 -50.90 -0.34
N GLU A 1120 -17.18 -50.33 -1.51
CA GLU A 1120 -16.12 -49.72 -2.33
C GLU A 1120 -15.42 -48.54 -1.65
N ASP A 1121 -16.18 -47.71 -0.93
CA ASP A 1121 -15.70 -46.48 -0.31
C ASP A 1121 -15.12 -46.66 1.11
N ALA A 1122 -15.48 -47.75 1.80
CA ALA A 1122 -15.03 -48.04 3.16
C ALA A 1122 -15.19 -49.52 3.52
N ALA A 1123 -14.43 -50.00 4.50
CA ALA A 1123 -14.55 -51.34 5.07
C ALA A 1123 -14.37 -51.34 6.59
N PHE A 1124 -14.93 -52.34 7.29
CA PHE A 1124 -14.60 -52.60 8.69
C PHE A 1124 -14.55 -54.10 9.00
N THR A 1125 -13.76 -54.46 10.00
CA THR A 1125 -13.71 -55.78 10.65
C THR A 1125 -13.69 -55.59 12.17
N LEU A 1126 -14.65 -56.20 12.86
CA LEU A 1126 -14.76 -56.23 14.33
C LEU A 1126 -14.69 -57.70 14.79
N GLN A 1127 -13.76 -58.00 15.69
CA GLN A 1127 -13.51 -59.33 16.23
C GLN A 1127 -13.41 -59.28 17.75
N VAL A 1128 -13.98 -60.29 18.43
CA VAL A 1128 -13.84 -60.44 19.89
C VAL A 1128 -13.41 -61.88 20.20
N GLU A 1129 -12.19 -62.04 20.70
CA GLU A 1129 -11.59 -63.34 21.03
C GLU A 1129 -11.47 -63.55 22.55
N ALA A 1130 -11.29 -64.80 22.98
CA ALA A 1130 -10.97 -65.12 24.36
C ALA A 1130 -9.45 -65.12 24.57
N LEU A 1131 -8.97 -64.42 25.59
CA LEU A 1131 -7.56 -64.40 25.97
C LEU A 1131 -7.16 -65.69 26.72
N PRO A 1132 -5.88 -66.12 26.70
CA PRO A 1132 -5.44 -67.37 27.32
C PRO A 1132 -5.63 -67.47 28.84
N ASP A 1133 -5.84 -66.34 29.52
CA ASP A 1133 -6.12 -66.22 30.95
C ASP A 1133 -7.63 -66.24 31.29
N GLY A 1134 -8.50 -66.24 30.26
CA GLY A 1134 -9.95 -66.12 30.39
C GLY A 1134 -10.51 -64.71 30.21
N GLY A 1135 -9.68 -63.73 29.85
CA GLY A 1135 -10.12 -62.39 29.46
C GLY A 1135 -10.74 -62.36 28.06
N ALA A 1136 -11.00 -61.15 27.55
CA ALA A 1136 -11.45 -60.94 26.17
C ALA A 1136 -10.54 -59.94 25.46
N ARG A 1137 -10.24 -60.18 24.18
CA ARG A 1137 -9.62 -59.19 23.29
C ARG A 1137 -10.68 -58.70 22.32
N LEU A 1138 -10.85 -57.38 22.22
CA LEU A 1138 -11.52 -56.75 21.09
C LEU A 1138 -10.47 -56.23 20.10
N GLU A 1139 -10.69 -56.48 18.81
CA GLU A 1139 -9.97 -55.86 17.69
C GLU A 1139 -11.00 -55.27 16.71
N LEU A 1140 -10.93 -53.96 16.47
CA LEU A 1140 -11.64 -53.29 15.39
C LEU A 1140 -10.61 -52.68 14.43
N ARG A 1141 -10.81 -52.89 13.13
CA ARG A 1141 -10.19 -52.09 12.06
C ARG A 1141 -11.29 -51.46 11.20
N LEU A 1142 -11.17 -50.17 10.95
CA LEU A 1142 -12.01 -49.36 10.07
C LEU A 1142 -11.10 -48.71 9.02
N GLU A 1143 -11.48 -48.76 7.75
CA GLU A 1143 -10.72 -48.18 6.63
C GLU A 1143 -11.64 -47.32 5.76
N GLN A 1144 -11.40 -46.01 5.74
CA GLN A 1144 -12.05 -45.05 4.85
C GLN A 1144 -11.20 -44.91 3.58
N ARG A 1145 -11.55 -45.67 2.54
CA ARG A 1145 -10.78 -45.79 1.29
C ARG A 1145 -10.94 -44.58 0.38
N SER A 1146 -12.17 -44.06 0.31
CA SER A 1146 -12.52 -42.93 -0.54
C SER A 1146 -12.66 -41.65 0.29
N ARG A 1147 -12.05 -40.58 -0.21
CA ARG A 1147 -12.27 -39.23 0.32
C ARG A 1147 -13.64 -38.67 -0.09
N SER A 1148 -14.09 -38.98 -1.30
CA SER A 1148 -15.39 -38.56 -1.85
C SER A 1148 -16.31 -39.75 -2.11
N VAL A 1149 -17.54 -39.69 -1.61
CA VAL A 1149 -18.60 -40.69 -1.82
C VAL A 1149 -19.71 -40.06 -2.70
N PRO A 1150 -19.81 -40.44 -3.99
CA PRO A 1150 -20.88 -40.00 -4.88
C PRO A 1150 -22.29 -40.35 -4.38
N VAL A 1151 -23.29 -39.59 -4.84
CA VAL A 1151 -24.68 -39.70 -4.39
C VAL A 1151 -25.25 -41.10 -4.61
N GLU A 1152 -24.93 -41.70 -5.75
CA GLU A 1152 -25.32 -43.06 -6.15
C GLU A 1152 -24.66 -44.18 -5.30
N ARG A 1153 -23.51 -43.91 -4.65
CA ARG A 1153 -22.84 -44.86 -3.74
C ARG A 1153 -23.14 -44.59 -2.25
N TYR A 1154 -23.60 -43.39 -1.90
CA TYR A 1154 -24.00 -43.03 -0.54
C TYR A 1154 -24.96 -44.03 0.14
N PRO A 1155 -25.97 -44.62 -0.53
CA PRO A 1155 -26.83 -45.65 0.09
C PRO A 1155 -26.09 -46.94 0.48
N ALA A 1156 -24.94 -47.22 -0.11
CA ALA A 1156 -24.08 -48.35 0.25
C ALA A 1156 -23.22 -48.02 1.47
N PHE A 1157 -22.47 -46.92 1.39
CA PHE A 1157 -21.71 -46.35 2.51
C PHE A 1157 -22.56 -46.21 3.79
N ARG A 1158 -23.80 -45.71 3.67
CA ARG A 1158 -24.73 -45.57 4.79
C ARG A 1158 -25.15 -46.90 5.42
N ARG A 1159 -25.28 -47.99 4.65
CA ARG A 1159 -25.54 -49.33 5.22
C ARG A 1159 -24.35 -49.85 6.00
N LEU A 1160 -23.13 -49.65 5.50
CA LEU A 1160 -21.91 -50.07 6.19
C LEU A 1160 -21.76 -49.40 7.56
N VAL A 1161 -21.99 -48.08 7.63
CA VAL A 1161 -21.95 -47.35 8.93
C VAL A 1161 -23.09 -47.80 9.86
N GLN A 1162 -24.26 -48.18 9.33
CA GLN A 1162 -25.33 -48.78 10.13
C GLN A 1162 -24.96 -50.18 10.65
N GLN A 1163 -24.29 -50.99 9.84
CA GLN A 1163 -23.74 -52.29 10.24
C GLN A 1163 -22.65 -52.12 11.30
N LEU A 1164 -21.74 -51.15 11.16
CA LEU A 1164 -20.73 -50.83 12.16
C LEU A 1164 -21.36 -50.44 13.51
N ARG A 1165 -22.38 -49.57 13.53
CA ARG A 1165 -23.09 -49.23 14.78
C ARG A 1165 -23.78 -50.44 15.40
N ALA A 1166 -24.41 -51.30 14.59
CA ALA A 1166 -25.04 -52.52 15.09
C ALA A 1166 -24.01 -53.55 15.61
N ALA A 1167 -22.82 -53.60 15.00
CA ALA A 1167 -21.72 -54.44 15.43
C ALA A 1167 -21.16 -53.96 16.79
N LEU A 1168 -20.89 -52.65 16.92
CA LEU A 1168 -20.40 -52.03 18.15
C LEU A 1168 -21.40 -52.15 19.31
N ALA A 1169 -22.68 -51.83 19.08
CA ALA A 1169 -23.74 -52.05 20.07
C ALA A 1169 -23.98 -53.54 20.43
N GLY A 1170 -23.50 -54.46 19.59
CA GLY A 1170 -23.50 -55.91 19.87
C GLY A 1170 -22.31 -56.41 20.71
N VAL A 1171 -21.31 -55.55 20.98
CA VAL A 1171 -20.13 -55.87 21.80
C VAL A 1171 -19.96 -54.96 23.03
N GLU A 1172 -20.81 -53.94 23.21
CA GLU A 1172 -20.86 -53.13 24.45
C GLU A 1172 -21.00 -54.06 25.67
N GLY A 1173 -20.02 -54.01 26.57
CA GLY A 1173 -19.85 -54.97 27.66
C GLY A 1173 -20.25 -54.40 29.02
N VAL A 1174 -20.71 -55.28 29.93
CA VAL A 1174 -21.14 -54.88 31.28
C VAL A 1174 -20.02 -55.16 32.28
N VAL A 1175 -19.68 -54.15 33.09
CA VAL A 1175 -18.63 -54.22 34.14
C VAL A 1175 -19.09 -55.13 35.28
N ASP A 1176 -18.21 -55.97 35.82
CA ASP A 1176 -18.58 -56.89 36.90
C ASP A 1176 -18.60 -56.14 38.25
N GLU A 1177 -19.76 -56.13 38.94
CA GLU A 1177 -19.97 -55.37 40.20
C GLU A 1177 -19.38 -56.09 41.44
N LYS A 1178 -18.16 -56.65 41.33
CA LYS A 1178 -17.56 -57.57 42.32
C LYS A 1178 -16.10 -57.27 42.67
#